data_AF-E9FN62-F1
#
_entry.id   AF-E9FN62-F1
#
_cell.length_a   1.000
_cell.length_b   1.000
_cell.length_c   1.000
_cell.angle_alpha   90.00
_cell.angle_beta   90.00
_cell.angle_gamma   90.00
#
_symmetry.space_group_name_H-M   'P 1'
#
loop_
_entity.id
_entity.type
_entity.pdbx_description
1 polymer ?
#
loop_
_entity_poly.entity_id
_entity_poly.type
_entity_poly.pdbx_seq_one_letter_code
_entity_poly.pdbx_strand_id
1 'polypeptide(L)'
;MKDKDTEAPKDDADKNTTGKLDTTPGNVAGSNDKKPKEGTATEVEGEKLPKETDTPEETNTSDEAESEESNVMPPRDYFARDLKNVKTVFEKEDLATNAENGQRVDLVEALDKLKHLQNATIHMEFKPDANAPQFYNLFSVSSDKKRDEYFSMSVNRGTAMVEARGADGNHFYGSYSDAPLKVKPGQWNSVTFTVERPKADQANGQVRLYVNGVLSRTNTKSGRFIQDMPDVNKVQIGATKRANQTMWGSNLQVRNLTVYDRALTPEEVKTRSQLFERADLVKKLPEGAQVTDKKDVFESGRNNQPNSEGIKSYRIPALLKTDKGTLLAAGDERRLHHLDYGDIGMVVRRSQDNGQTWGDKITISNLRDNPEAKDAAAPSPLNIDMVLVQDPTTKRIFSVYDMFPEGRAVFGMPDHPEKAYEQIGDKTYQILYKQGETEHYTLRENGEIFNSQNQKTNYRVVVNPTEAGYRDKGNLYKDKELVGNIYFKSSDKNPFRVANTSYLWMSYSDDDGQTWSAPKDITPGIRQDWMKFLGTGPGTGIVLRTGEHKGRILVPAYTTNNISHLGGSQSSRLIYSDDHGVTWHAGEAPNDNRPVGNGVIHSSTMNNGGAQNTESTVLQLNNGDVKLFMRGLTGDLQVATSKDGGVTWEKTIKRYPEVKDAYVQMSAIHTMHDGKEYVLLSNAAGPGRERKDGLVHLARVEKNGELTWLKHNLIQGGEFAYNSLQELGNGEYGLLYEHRENGQNYYTLSYKKFNWDFVSKDFLSPTEARVNQIIEMKKGVIGLEFDSEVLVNQAPTLRLANGSTAVFMTQYDSKTLLFAVDKKDAGQEITGIVDGNIESMHNLTVNIDGAFIPGGVNAVESAVYDIKDYTGDLGTSGEEATPTVETSDFTGGVKGASLITEFPEYQGILSTVGEEVAPIVENSDFTGGVKGEALVIEFPEYKGDLSTVGEESAPIVEHPEFTGGVNSVLALLEEKEDYRGGVNAVASAVHDIEDYNEANSNQVIPALTSSQRIFKNEAGSVQVQASDEVLKNVKTVQIEEVKVSDFDSLNYKAFDIKLKDANGRYVQPEGKVLVTFSTDQSVENVYYVDPEGNLHPIEFTQKDGKVIFETNHFSIYAMTFRLSVDNLALDNPTKDKKEEEISPSPKLLSTNQHSESNQSENKVSNNEQTILPNTGESDSSLTILFGFVGVFLGAMISYKRKDS
;
A
#
# COMPACT_ATOMS: atom_id res chain seq x y z
N MET A 1 -28.24 5.99 46.06
CA MET A 1 -28.00 5.85 47.53
C MET A 1 -26.61 6.45 47.78
N LYS A 2 -26.29 7.13 48.89
CA LYS A 2 -26.25 6.62 50.28
C LYS A 2 -25.40 5.34 50.34
N ASP A 3 -24.37 5.21 51.16
CA ASP A 3 -23.93 5.88 52.41
C ASP A 3 -22.36 5.74 52.44
N LYS A 4 -21.50 6.29 53.32
CA LYS A 4 -21.58 7.12 54.55
C LYS A 4 -20.15 7.59 54.98
N ASP A 5 -20.08 8.43 56.03
CA ASP A 5 -19.18 8.47 57.22
C ASP A 5 -17.70 7.96 57.12
N THR A 6 -16.70 8.44 57.89
CA THR A 6 -16.72 9.08 59.22
C THR A 6 -15.48 9.96 59.49
N GLU A 7 -15.52 10.63 60.64
CA GLU A 7 -14.63 11.60 61.32
C GLU A 7 -13.08 11.44 61.32
N ALA A 8 -12.43 12.61 61.41
CA ALA A 8 -11.33 13.05 62.29
C ALA A 8 -10.81 12.07 63.40
N PRO A 9 -9.51 12.13 63.83
CA PRO A 9 -8.80 13.35 64.27
C PRO A 9 -7.41 13.57 63.61
N LYS A 10 -6.70 14.72 63.69
CA LYS A 10 -6.51 15.83 64.68
C LYS A 10 -5.41 15.59 65.74
N ASP A 11 -4.49 16.57 65.83
CA ASP A 11 -3.67 16.99 67.00
C ASP A 11 -2.54 16.02 67.49
N ASP A 12 -1.37 16.46 68.01
CA ASP A 12 -0.81 17.83 68.13
C ASP A 12 0.74 17.88 68.36
N ALA A 13 1.28 19.10 68.21
CA ALA A 13 2.37 19.74 68.98
C ALA A 13 3.86 19.27 69.03
N ASP A 14 4.70 20.28 69.34
CA ASP A 14 5.99 20.26 70.07
C ASP A 14 7.30 19.75 69.39
N LYS A 15 8.50 20.37 69.56
CA LYS A 15 8.87 21.59 70.33
C LYS A 15 10.23 22.21 69.93
N ASN A 16 10.49 23.42 70.47
CA ASN A 16 11.77 24.15 70.62
C ASN A 16 12.37 24.77 69.32
N THR A 17 12.76 26.06 69.20
CA THR A 17 13.52 27.04 70.04
C THR A 17 15.06 26.83 70.00
N THR A 18 15.95 27.85 69.94
CA THR A 18 15.76 29.31 70.17
C THR A 18 16.80 30.23 69.47
N GLY A 19 16.34 31.31 68.82
CA GLY A 19 16.95 32.67 68.82
C GLY A 19 18.29 32.95 68.09
N LYS A 20 18.80 34.21 68.03
CA LYS A 20 18.20 35.57 68.15
C LYS A 20 19.32 36.64 67.95
N LEU A 21 19.15 37.66 67.08
CA LEU A 21 19.57 39.09 67.28
C LEU A 21 19.45 39.96 66.01
N ASP A 22 19.50 41.27 66.19
CA ASP A 22 19.32 42.35 65.20
C ASP A 22 20.62 42.78 64.48
N THR A 23 20.53 43.40 63.29
CA THR A 23 20.92 44.82 63.04
C THR A 23 20.88 45.23 61.54
N THR A 24 20.70 46.54 61.31
CA THR A 24 20.71 47.30 60.03
C THR A 24 21.83 48.38 60.10
N PRO A 25 22.04 49.33 59.15
CA PRO A 25 21.62 49.47 57.73
C PRO A 25 22.74 49.99 56.75
N GLY A 26 22.36 50.25 55.48
CA GLY A 26 22.93 51.33 54.64
C GLY A 26 23.92 50.90 53.54
N ASN A 27 24.18 51.69 52.49
CA ASN A 27 23.65 52.98 52.02
C ASN A 27 24.02 53.11 50.48
N VAL A 28 23.72 54.10 49.62
CA VAL A 28 23.34 55.53 49.71
C VAL A 28 22.29 55.89 48.61
N ALA A 29 21.66 57.05 48.76
CA ALA A 29 20.81 57.83 47.85
C ALA A 29 21.48 58.32 46.53
N GLY A 30 20.82 59.02 45.58
CA GLY A 30 19.46 59.63 45.54
C GLY A 30 18.96 59.88 44.09
N SER A 31 17.68 60.19 43.81
CA SER A 31 16.99 61.50 43.99
C SER A 31 17.64 62.66 43.21
N ASN A 32 16.97 63.46 42.35
CA ASN A 32 15.57 63.52 41.88
C ASN A 32 15.41 64.52 40.69
N ASP A 33 14.22 64.51 40.06
CA ASP A 33 13.38 65.68 39.66
C ASP A 33 13.32 66.28 38.21
N LYS A 34 12.06 66.60 37.83
CA LYS A 34 11.54 67.70 36.95
C LYS A 34 11.85 67.83 35.44
N LYS A 35 10.92 67.27 34.63
CA LYS A 35 9.93 67.97 33.74
C LYS A 35 9.89 69.52 33.70
N PRO A 36 9.21 70.18 32.71
CA PRO A 36 8.79 69.78 31.33
C PRO A 36 8.75 70.91 30.23
N LYS A 37 8.42 70.56 28.96
CA LYS A 37 7.69 71.38 27.93
C LYS A 37 8.38 72.68 27.40
N GLU A 38 7.98 73.38 26.30
CA GLU A 38 6.92 73.24 25.26
C GLU A 38 7.30 73.97 23.93
N GLY A 39 6.51 73.78 22.84
CA GLY A 39 6.53 74.57 21.58
C GLY A 39 7.07 73.80 20.35
N THR A 40 6.43 73.65 19.16
CA THR A 40 5.60 74.48 18.24
C THR A 40 6.41 75.52 17.44
N ALA A 41 6.21 75.76 16.12
CA ALA A 41 5.12 75.38 15.20
C ALA A 41 5.51 75.45 13.69
N THR A 42 4.57 75.07 12.78
CA THR A 42 4.32 75.59 11.39
C THR A 42 5.44 75.55 10.30
N GLU A 43 5.28 75.72 8.98
CA GLU A 43 4.22 75.67 7.90
C GLU A 43 4.96 75.79 6.52
N VAL A 44 4.45 75.49 5.30
CA VAL A 44 3.45 74.53 4.74
C VAL A 44 3.50 74.58 3.17
N GLU A 45 2.97 73.56 2.46
CA GLU A 45 2.67 73.50 0.99
C GLU A 45 3.87 73.59 -0.02
N GLY A 46 3.75 73.15 -1.30
CA GLY A 46 2.66 72.42 -1.97
C GLY A 46 2.84 72.15 -3.49
N GLU A 47 1.96 71.29 -4.04
CA GLU A 47 1.44 71.21 -5.44
C GLU A 47 2.33 70.88 -6.69
N LYS A 48 2.10 69.66 -7.23
CA LYS A 48 1.71 69.31 -8.63
C LYS A 48 2.62 69.48 -9.90
N LEU A 49 2.76 68.32 -10.57
CA LEU A 49 2.89 68.00 -12.01
C LEU A 49 1.90 68.77 -12.94
N PRO A 50 2.02 68.79 -14.32
CA PRO A 50 2.46 67.66 -15.17
C PRO A 50 3.12 67.89 -16.57
N LYS A 51 3.46 66.74 -17.21
CA LYS A 51 3.37 66.38 -18.67
C LYS A 51 4.50 66.71 -19.68
N GLU A 52 4.98 65.63 -20.32
CA GLU A 52 5.23 65.43 -21.79
C GLU A 52 6.34 66.24 -22.51
N THR A 53 7.06 65.74 -23.53
CA THR A 53 7.01 64.50 -24.36
C THR A 53 8.42 63.89 -24.67
N ASP A 54 8.43 62.76 -25.38
CA ASP A 54 9.41 62.29 -26.39
C ASP A 54 10.67 61.44 -26.05
N THR A 55 10.91 60.51 -26.97
CA THR A 55 12.02 59.56 -27.22
C THR A 55 11.88 59.13 -28.71
N PRO A 56 12.85 58.47 -29.38
CA PRO A 56 14.15 57.94 -28.90
C PRO A 56 15.36 58.38 -29.77
N GLU A 57 16.56 57.94 -29.40
CA GLU A 57 17.47 57.23 -30.33
C GLU A 57 18.48 56.38 -29.54
N GLU A 58 19.04 55.34 -30.18
CA GLU A 58 19.90 54.34 -29.53
C GLU A 58 21.39 54.65 -29.69
N THR A 59 22.23 54.19 -28.77
CA THR A 59 23.57 53.68 -29.13
C THR A 59 24.12 52.76 -28.03
N ASN A 60 24.39 51.50 -28.37
CA ASN A 60 25.03 50.54 -27.46
C ASN A 60 26.55 50.68 -27.51
N THR A 61 27.20 50.75 -26.35
CA THR A 61 28.54 50.17 -26.15
C THR A 61 28.71 49.74 -24.69
N SER A 62 29.36 48.60 -24.54
CA SER A 62 29.80 47.96 -23.30
C SER A 62 30.43 48.90 -22.27
N ASP A 63 30.14 48.67 -20.99
CA ASP A 63 31.08 48.05 -20.05
C ASP A 63 30.43 47.98 -18.66
N GLU A 64 30.31 46.79 -18.06
CA GLU A 64 30.06 46.67 -16.62
C GLU A 64 30.83 45.47 -16.07
N ALA A 65 31.71 45.74 -15.10
CA ALA A 65 32.58 44.75 -14.49
C ALA A 65 31.92 44.09 -13.28
N GLU A 66 32.41 42.92 -12.90
CA GLU A 66 31.97 42.19 -11.70
C GLU A 66 32.03 43.11 -10.46
N SER A 67 30.93 43.17 -9.70
CA SER A 67 30.91 43.71 -8.35
C SER A 67 30.62 42.57 -7.37
N GLU A 68 31.41 42.51 -6.30
CA GLU A 68 31.39 41.39 -5.35
C GLU A 68 30.08 41.38 -4.55
N GLU A 69 29.11 40.54 -4.92
CA GLU A 69 28.01 40.24 -4.01
C GLU A 69 28.55 39.52 -2.76
N SER A 70 28.30 40.13 -1.60
CA SER A 70 28.78 39.64 -0.31
C SER A 70 28.27 38.22 -0.01
N ASN A 71 29.16 37.36 0.51
CA ASN A 71 28.83 36.03 1.04
C ASN A 71 27.84 36.11 2.22
N VAL A 72 26.55 36.20 1.91
CA VAL A 72 25.45 36.01 2.85
C VAL A 72 25.03 34.55 2.76
N MET A 73 25.37 33.75 3.79
CA MET A 73 24.89 32.37 3.88
C MET A 73 23.35 32.34 3.77
N PRO A 74 22.76 31.37 3.05
CA PRO A 74 21.32 31.20 3.05
C PRO A 74 20.81 30.88 4.47
N PRO A 75 19.58 31.28 4.83
CA PRO A 75 18.99 30.95 6.11
C PRO A 75 18.78 29.44 6.25
N ARG A 76 18.69 29.00 7.52
CA ARG A 76 18.66 27.59 7.95
C ARG A 76 17.38 26.82 7.56
N ASP A 77 16.32 27.53 7.16
CA ASP A 77 15.14 26.96 6.52
C ASP A 77 15.01 27.48 5.08
N TYR A 78 14.95 26.56 4.12
CA TYR A 78 14.74 26.85 2.71
C TYR A 78 13.29 27.31 2.47
N PHE A 79 12.31 26.64 3.06
CA PHE A 79 10.88 26.80 2.76
C PHE A 79 10.26 28.08 3.30
N ALA A 80 10.87 28.70 4.31
CA ALA A 80 10.54 30.06 4.75
C ALA A 80 10.66 31.11 3.63
N ARG A 81 11.44 30.84 2.56
CA ARG A 81 11.66 31.75 1.43
C ARG A 81 10.59 31.66 0.33
N ASP A 82 9.89 30.53 0.22
CA ASP A 82 8.90 30.30 -0.86
C ASP A 82 7.56 31.02 -0.64
N LEU A 83 7.34 31.56 0.58
CA LEU A 83 6.14 32.33 0.95
C LEU A 83 6.12 33.72 0.29
N LYS A 84 5.74 33.77 -0.99
CA LYS A 84 5.59 35.02 -1.74
C LYS A 84 4.56 35.96 -1.09
N ASN A 85 4.84 37.25 -1.12
CA ASN A 85 3.95 38.32 -0.61
C ASN A 85 3.50 38.10 0.85
N VAL A 86 4.37 37.58 1.71
CA VAL A 86 4.19 37.56 3.17
C VAL A 86 5.22 38.50 3.82
N LYS A 87 4.89 39.12 4.96
CA LYS A 87 5.86 39.89 5.74
C LYS A 87 5.98 39.34 7.15
N THR A 88 7.22 38.99 7.52
CA THR A 88 7.59 38.63 8.89
C THR A 88 7.46 39.84 9.81
N VAL A 89 6.66 39.70 10.85
CA VAL A 89 6.38 40.70 11.89
C VAL A 89 7.48 40.62 12.95
N PHE A 90 7.75 39.41 13.43
CA PHE A 90 8.95 39.05 14.18
C PHE A 90 9.23 37.54 14.01
N GLU A 91 10.47 37.17 14.31
CA GLU A 91 11.02 35.83 14.23
C GLU A 91 11.93 35.63 15.45
N LYS A 92 11.99 34.40 15.97
CA LYS A 92 12.84 33.98 17.09
C LYS A 92 13.29 32.55 16.86
N GLU A 93 14.58 32.30 17.00
CA GLU A 93 15.19 30.99 16.76
C GLU A 93 16.00 30.53 17.97
N ASP A 94 16.24 29.22 18.06
CA ASP A 94 17.09 28.54 19.04
C ASP A 94 16.84 28.95 20.50
N LEU A 95 15.55 29.07 20.85
CA LEU A 95 15.11 29.33 22.21
C LEU A 95 14.86 28.03 22.97
N ALA A 96 15.04 28.06 24.29
CA ALA A 96 14.67 26.98 25.17
C ALA A 96 13.86 27.49 26.36
N THR A 97 12.87 26.71 26.82
CA THR A 97 12.27 26.86 28.15
C THR A 97 12.72 25.71 29.02
N ASN A 98 13.15 26.01 30.25
CA ASN A 98 13.73 25.02 31.17
C ASN A 98 13.51 25.45 32.63
N ALA A 99 13.98 24.67 33.60
CA ALA A 99 13.84 25.04 35.02
C ALA A 99 14.53 26.37 35.37
N GLU A 100 15.63 26.71 34.70
CA GLU A 100 16.50 27.85 35.01
C GLU A 100 15.84 29.20 34.65
N ASN A 101 15.17 29.29 33.49
CA ASN A 101 14.37 30.46 33.14
C ASN A 101 12.95 30.46 33.74
N GLY A 102 12.61 29.45 34.55
CA GLY A 102 11.28 29.28 35.11
C GLY A 102 10.24 28.93 34.04
N GLN A 103 10.63 28.04 33.14
CA GLN A 103 9.87 27.44 32.03
C GLN A 103 9.21 28.46 31.10
N ARG A 104 9.91 29.55 30.79
CA ARG A 104 9.43 30.58 29.86
C ARG A 104 10.53 31.40 29.21
N VAL A 105 10.20 31.99 28.06
CA VAL A 105 10.89 33.17 27.52
C VAL A 105 9.88 34.31 27.42
N ASP A 106 10.19 35.47 27.99
CA ASP A 106 9.38 36.69 27.93
C ASP A 106 9.78 37.52 26.68
N LEU A 107 8.83 37.80 25.77
CA LEU A 107 9.04 38.46 24.46
C LEU A 107 8.34 39.84 24.37
N VAL A 108 8.62 40.72 25.33
CA VAL A 108 7.88 41.98 25.52
C VAL A 108 7.92 42.88 24.27
N GLU A 109 9.00 42.85 23.50
CA GLU A 109 9.19 43.62 22.26
C GLU A 109 8.24 43.22 21.12
N ALA A 110 7.62 42.03 21.19
CA ALA A 110 6.63 41.58 20.22
C ALA A 110 5.23 42.14 20.47
N LEU A 111 4.94 42.64 21.68
CA LEU A 111 3.59 43.01 22.13
C LEU A 111 2.95 44.09 21.24
N ASP A 112 3.66 45.19 21.02
CA ASP A 112 3.13 46.32 20.25
C ASP A 112 2.90 45.93 18.79
N LYS A 113 3.81 45.13 18.20
CA LYS A 113 3.63 44.58 16.84
C LYS A 113 2.37 43.72 16.76
N LEU A 114 2.19 42.78 17.69
CA LEU A 114 1.03 41.90 17.76
C LEU A 114 -0.29 42.66 17.94
N LYS A 115 -0.29 43.78 18.68
CA LYS A 115 -1.46 44.65 18.86
C LYS A 115 -1.89 45.43 17.60
N HIS A 116 -1.10 45.43 16.53
CA HIS A 116 -1.49 46.01 15.24
C HIS A 116 -1.95 44.97 14.20
N LEU A 117 -1.88 43.67 14.52
CA LEU A 117 -2.27 42.61 13.59
C LEU A 117 -3.79 42.39 13.57
N GLN A 118 -4.38 42.53 12.40
CA GLN A 118 -5.81 42.26 12.17
C GLN A 118 -6.03 40.82 11.69
N ASN A 119 -5.29 40.43 10.65
CA ASN A 119 -5.04 39.06 10.25
C ASN A 119 -3.63 38.66 10.73
N ALA A 120 -3.37 37.37 10.92
CA ALA A 120 -2.03 36.89 11.28
C ALA A 120 -1.86 35.40 11.01
N THR A 121 -0.60 34.97 10.98
CA THR A 121 -0.20 33.57 11.17
C THR A 121 0.87 33.50 12.25
N ILE A 122 0.74 32.56 13.19
CA ILE A 122 1.79 32.19 14.15
C ILE A 122 2.23 30.77 13.81
N HIS A 123 3.48 30.60 13.40
CA HIS A 123 4.11 29.29 13.18
C HIS A 123 5.13 29.04 14.30
N MET A 124 5.14 27.83 14.86
CA MET A 124 6.10 27.46 15.91
C MET A 124 6.60 26.03 15.73
N GLU A 125 7.92 25.89 15.69
CA GLU A 125 8.68 24.65 15.56
C GLU A 125 9.32 24.30 16.91
N PHE A 126 8.95 23.16 17.50
CA PHE A 126 9.37 22.81 18.85
C PHE A 126 9.46 21.31 19.12
N LYS A 127 10.29 20.96 20.11
CA LYS A 127 10.42 19.63 20.68
C LYS A 127 10.16 19.71 22.20
N PRO A 128 9.02 19.20 22.69
CA PRO A 128 8.73 19.12 24.12
C PRO A 128 9.43 17.90 24.73
N ASP A 129 9.72 17.93 26.03
CA ASP A 129 10.25 16.76 26.74
C ASP A 129 9.37 15.51 26.52
N ALA A 130 9.98 14.33 26.49
CA ALA A 130 9.24 13.05 26.41
C ALA A 130 8.25 12.89 27.59
N ASN A 131 8.55 13.50 28.74
CA ASN A 131 7.73 13.51 29.95
C ASN A 131 6.98 14.85 30.15
N ALA A 132 6.68 15.59 29.07
CA ALA A 132 5.98 16.87 29.15
C ALA A 132 4.62 16.75 29.87
N PRO A 133 4.15 17.81 30.57
CA PRO A 133 2.91 17.77 31.35
C PRO A 133 1.67 17.39 30.53
N GLN A 134 0.60 16.90 31.19
CA GLN A 134 -0.67 16.64 30.48
C GLN A 134 -1.24 17.89 29.80
N PHE A 135 -0.96 19.10 30.32
CA PHE A 135 -1.32 20.38 29.71
C PHE A 135 -0.16 21.36 29.83
N TYR A 136 0.25 21.98 28.72
CA TYR A 136 1.29 23.01 28.68
C TYR A 136 1.06 24.07 27.59
N ASN A 137 1.62 25.27 27.78
CA ASN A 137 1.60 26.34 26.80
C ASN A 137 2.78 26.20 25.81
N LEU A 138 2.57 26.67 24.57
CA LEU A 138 3.59 26.82 23.54
C LEU A 138 3.96 28.29 23.39
N PHE A 139 2.95 29.12 23.11
CA PHE A 139 3.05 30.57 22.97
C PHE A 139 1.79 31.23 23.55
N SER A 140 1.91 32.39 24.17
CA SER A 140 0.77 33.15 24.68
C SER A 140 0.99 34.66 24.71
N VAL A 141 -0.13 35.39 24.71
CA VAL A 141 -0.19 36.85 24.91
C VAL A 141 -1.25 37.11 25.98
N SER A 142 -0.91 37.74 27.10
CA SER A 142 -1.79 37.73 28.28
C SER A 142 -1.64 38.92 29.21
N SER A 143 -2.56 39.05 30.18
CA SER A 143 -2.55 40.13 31.19
C SER A 143 -1.98 39.69 32.54
N ASP A 144 -1.03 40.46 33.09
CA ASP A 144 -0.61 40.33 34.50
C ASP A 144 -1.58 40.97 35.50
N LYS A 145 -2.69 41.56 35.02
CA LYS A 145 -3.78 42.10 35.85
C LYS A 145 -5.03 41.23 35.82
N LYS A 146 -5.46 40.79 34.63
CA LYS A 146 -6.67 39.98 34.44
C LYS A 146 -6.33 38.51 34.25
N ARG A 147 -7.01 37.64 35.01
CA ARG A 147 -6.82 36.19 34.92
C ARG A 147 -7.32 35.59 33.60
N ASP A 148 -8.34 36.20 33.02
CA ASP A 148 -9.14 35.62 31.93
C ASP A 148 -9.12 36.46 30.64
N GLU A 149 -8.08 37.28 30.45
CA GLU A 149 -7.81 37.97 29.19
C GLU A 149 -6.45 37.52 28.65
N TYR A 150 -6.48 36.63 27.65
CA TYR A 150 -5.29 36.04 27.03
C TYR A 150 -5.59 35.35 25.69
N PHE A 151 -4.55 35.21 24.87
CA PHE A 151 -4.40 34.26 23.78
C PHE A 151 -3.39 33.17 24.20
N SER A 152 -3.64 31.90 23.87
CA SER A 152 -2.76 30.76 24.16
C SER A 152 -2.82 29.72 23.03
N MET A 153 -1.67 29.41 22.44
CA MET A 153 -1.42 28.14 21.74
C MET A 153 -0.87 27.14 22.76
N SER A 154 -1.49 25.97 22.89
CA SER A 154 -1.19 25.01 23.96
C SER A 154 -1.44 23.56 23.53
N VAL A 155 -0.98 22.60 24.33
CA VAL A 155 -1.17 21.16 24.10
C VAL A 155 -1.84 20.53 25.31
N ASN A 156 -2.79 19.61 25.08
CA ASN A 156 -3.43 18.79 26.11
C ASN A 156 -3.45 17.31 25.69
N ARG A 157 -2.78 16.42 26.43
CA ARG A 157 -2.70 14.97 26.14
C ARG A 157 -2.31 14.65 24.68
N GLY A 158 -1.38 15.44 24.15
CA GLY A 158 -0.90 15.40 22.77
C GLY A 158 -1.73 16.22 21.78
N THR A 159 -3.01 16.51 22.04
CA THR A 159 -3.83 17.33 21.14
C THR A 159 -3.43 18.80 21.23
N ALA A 160 -3.04 19.40 20.10
CA ALA A 160 -2.79 20.83 19.99
C ALA A 160 -4.10 21.63 20.01
N MET A 161 -4.10 22.81 20.63
CA MET A 161 -5.28 23.65 20.78
C MET A 161 -4.94 25.14 20.83
N VAL A 162 -5.96 25.97 20.61
CA VAL A 162 -5.88 27.43 20.82
C VAL A 162 -7.06 27.90 21.67
N GLU A 163 -6.77 28.75 22.66
CA GLU A 163 -7.78 29.50 23.41
C GLU A 163 -7.50 31.00 23.29
N ALA A 164 -8.56 31.79 23.13
CA ALA A 164 -8.51 33.25 23.20
C ALA A 164 -9.71 33.77 23.98
N ARG A 165 -9.47 34.66 24.94
CA ARG A 165 -10.48 35.29 25.81
C ARG A 165 -10.29 36.81 25.86
N GLY A 166 -11.39 37.55 25.76
CA GLY A 166 -11.39 39.02 25.78
C GLY A 166 -11.42 39.64 27.17
N ALA A 167 -11.54 40.97 27.20
CA ALA A 167 -11.63 41.77 28.42
C ALA A 167 -12.85 41.52 29.31
N ASP A 168 -13.83 40.79 28.79
CA ASP A 168 -15.05 40.29 29.43
C ASP A 168 -14.91 38.82 29.92
N GLY A 169 -13.79 38.16 29.64
CA GLY A 169 -13.56 36.74 29.90
C GLY A 169 -14.20 35.79 28.89
N ASN A 170 -14.88 36.29 27.86
CA ASN A 170 -15.58 35.44 26.89
C ASN A 170 -14.63 34.87 25.84
N HIS A 171 -14.80 33.59 25.54
CA HIS A 171 -14.05 32.90 24.48
C HIS A 171 -14.34 33.50 23.10
N PHE A 172 -13.30 33.91 22.37
CA PHE A 172 -13.41 34.34 20.97
C PHE A 172 -13.74 33.15 20.06
N TYR A 173 -12.96 32.06 20.16
CA TYR A 173 -13.07 30.89 19.29
C TYR A 173 -13.99 29.80 19.88
N GLY A 174 -14.23 28.74 19.11
CA GLY A 174 -14.87 27.50 19.59
C GLY A 174 -13.91 26.61 20.41
N SER A 175 -14.35 25.38 20.74
CA SER A 175 -13.48 24.41 21.43
C SER A 175 -12.53 23.70 20.47
N TYR A 176 -11.33 23.43 20.98
CA TYR A 176 -10.29 22.60 20.37
C TYR A 176 -9.95 21.37 21.24
N SER A 177 -10.75 21.08 22.28
CA SER A 177 -10.60 19.92 23.19
C SER A 177 -10.60 18.55 22.49
N ASP A 178 -11.23 18.51 21.32
CA ASP A 178 -11.55 17.37 20.47
C ASP A 178 -10.92 17.52 19.07
N ALA A 179 -9.88 18.37 18.93
CA ALA A 179 -9.13 18.48 17.69
C ALA A 179 -8.39 17.14 17.38
N PRO A 180 -8.45 16.64 16.13
CA PRO A 180 -8.05 15.27 15.81
C PRO A 180 -6.54 15.05 15.82
N LEU A 181 -5.75 16.05 15.39
CA LEU A 181 -4.30 15.89 15.25
C LEU A 181 -3.56 16.11 16.56
N LYS A 182 -2.47 15.38 16.73
CA LYS A 182 -1.63 15.38 17.93
C LYS A 182 -0.16 15.61 17.61
N VAL A 183 0.54 16.25 18.53
CA VAL A 183 2.01 16.30 18.54
C VAL A 183 2.57 15.01 19.16
N LYS A 184 3.71 14.53 18.66
CA LYS A 184 4.45 13.38 19.22
C LYS A 184 5.40 13.89 20.34
N PRO A 185 5.21 13.54 21.63
CA PRO A 185 6.09 14.01 22.72
C PRO A 185 7.53 13.53 22.57
N GLY A 186 8.50 14.29 23.04
CA GLY A 186 9.93 13.96 22.90
C GLY A 186 10.49 14.06 21.48
N GLN A 187 9.67 14.42 20.48
CA GLN A 187 10.07 14.60 19.07
C GLN A 187 9.82 16.03 18.61
N TRP A 188 10.44 16.44 17.51
CA TRP A 188 10.16 17.69 16.82
C TRP A 188 8.74 17.70 16.24
N ASN A 189 8.06 18.84 16.32
CA ASN A 189 6.73 19.09 15.79
C ASN A 189 6.62 20.56 15.34
N SER A 190 5.73 20.85 14.38
CA SER A 190 5.28 22.22 14.10
C SER A 190 3.80 22.39 14.43
N VAL A 191 3.42 23.56 14.93
CA VAL A 191 2.02 23.96 15.14
C VAL A 191 1.82 25.35 14.56
N THR A 192 0.81 25.48 13.70
CA THR A 192 0.48 26.76 13.05
C THR A 192 -0.93 27.20 13.39
N PHE A 193 -1.10 28.46 13.78
CA PHE A 193 -2.39 29.12 13.95
C PHE A 193 -2.54 30.25 12.91
N THR A 194 -3.66 30.31 12.20
CA THR A 194 -3.99 31.46 11.33
C THR A 194 -5.31 32.10 11.76
N VAL A 195 -5.40 33.43 11.58
CA VAL A 195 -6.59 34.23 11.88
C VAL A 195 -6.92 35.21 10.75
N GLU A 196 -8.18 35.20 10.33
CA GLU A 196 -8.77 36.11 9.35
C GLU A 196 -9.93 36.90 9.98
N ARG A 197 -9.96 38.21 9.79
CA ARG A 197 -11.08 39.10 10.16
C ARG A 197 -12.37 38.79 9.36
N PRO A 198 -13.52 39.33 9.81
CA PRO A 198 -14.70 39.52 8.97
C PRO A 198 -14.37 40.06 7.57
N LYS A 199 -14.90 39.39 6.56
CA LYS A 199 -14.91 39.81 5.13
C LYS A 199 -16.24 39.36 4.50
N ALA A 200 -16.53 39.78 3.27
CA ALA A 200 -17.87 39.64 2.68
C ALA A 200 -18.36 38.17 2.58
N ASP A 201 -17.46 37.26 2.26
CA ASP A 201 -17.66 35.79 2.21
C ASP A 201 -17.57 35.10 3.58
N GLN A 202 -17.19 35.83 4.64
CA GLN A 202 -16.85 35.28 5.95
C GLN A 202 -17.20 36.27 7.07
N ALA A 203 -18.49 36.52 7.28
CA ALA A 203 -19.00 37.64 8.09
C ALA A 203 -18.53 37.71 9.56
N ASN A 204 -18.10 36.60 10.16
CA ASN A 204 -17.57 36.56 11.53
C ASN A 204 -16.03 36.51 11.61
N GLY A 205 -15.34 36.36 10.47
CA GLY A 205 -13.94 35.92 10.41
C GLY A 205 -13.78 34.43 10.71
N GLN A 206 -12.54 33.96 10.70
CA GLN A 206 -12.20 32.55 10.87
C GLN A 206 -10.82 32.38 11.49
N VAL A 207 -10.63 31.25 12.19
CA VAL A 207 -9.31 30.76 12.62
C VAL A 207 -9.09 29.32 12.15
N ARG A 208 -7.83 28.95 11.88
CA ARG A 208 -7.41 27.58 11.57
C ARG A 208 -6.24 27.17 12.47
N LEU A 209 -6.19 25.89 12.83
CA LEU A 209 -5.11 25.26 13.58
C LEU A 209 -4.57 24.06 12.79
N TYR A 210 -3.26 24.01 12.63
CA TYR A 210 -2.53 22.96 11.91
C TYR A 210 -1.48 22.32 12.81
N VAL A 211 -1.16 21.04 12.54
CA VAL A 211 -0.10 20.29 13.22
C VAL A 211 0.72 19.57 12.15
N ASN A 212 2.04 19.80 12.13
CA ASN A 212 2.96 19.24 11.10
C ASN A 212 2.42 19.48 9.67
N GLY A 213 2.05 20.72 9.36
CA GLY A 213 1.46 21.14 8.08
C GLY A 213 -0.01 20.78 7.84
N VAL A 214 -0.53 19.71 8.48
CA VAL A 214 -1.89 19.22 8.22
C VAL A 214 -2.93 20.00 9.03
N LEU A 215 -4.05 20.37 8.40
CA LEU A 215 -5.16 21.08 9.03
C LEU A 215 -5.86 20.21 10.08
N SER A 216 -5.78 20.62 11.34
CA SER A 216 -6.43 19.93 12.46
C SER A 216 -7.87 20.42 12.66
N ARG A 217 -8.09 21.75 12.64
CA ARG A 217 -9.43 22.31 12.86
C ARG A 217 -9.57 23.75 12.35
N THR A 218 -10.69 24.00 11.69
CA THR A 218 -11.20 25.34 11.32
C THR A 218 -12.31 25.78 12.28
N ASN A 219 -12.40 27.09 12.59
CA ASN A 219 -13.51 27.64 13.36
C ASN A 219 -13.91 29.05 12.92
N THR A 220 -15.18 29.25 12.58
CA THR A 220 -15.76 30.49 12.03
C THR A 220 -16.49 31.36 13.06
N LYS A 221 -16.27 31.13 14.37
CA LYS A 221 -16.99 31.86 15.43
C LYS A 221 -16.52 33.32 15.57
N SER A 222 -15.23 33.60 15.39
CA SER A 222 -14.69 34.96 15.52
C SER A 222 -13.28 35.08 14.94
N GLY A 223 -13.08 36.09 14.08
CA GLY A 223 -11.77 36.59 13.64
C GLY A 223 -11.14 37.63 14.57
N ARG A 224 -11.48 37.61 15.87
CA ARG A 224 -10.86 38.48 16.88
C ARG A 224 -9.50 37.94 17.30
N PHE A 225 -8.59 38.83 17.68
CA PHE A 225 -7.18 38.56 17.97
C PHE A 225 -6.65 39.57 19.01
N ILE A 226 -5.33 39.79 19.07
CA ILE A 226 -4.66 40.53 20.15
C ILE A 226 -5.15 41.98 20.29
N GLN A 227 -5.50 42.65 19.18
CA GLN A 227 -6.01 44.03 19.25
C GLN A 227 -7.38 44.17 19.96
N ASP A 228 -8.15 43.08 20.10
CA ASP A 228 -9.42 43.07 20.86
C ASP A 228 -9.22 42.72 22.35
N MET A 229 -7.97 42.66 22.82
CA MET A 229 -7.57 42.39 24.20
C MET A 229 -6.76 43.59 24.78
N PRO A 230 -7.42 44.66 25.27
CA PRO A 230 -6.74 45.89 25.69
C PRO A 230 -5.70 45.71 26.81
N ASP A 231 -5.99 44.88 27.83
CA ASP A 231 -5.20 44.78 29.07
C ASP A 231 -4.07 43.73 29.02
N VAL A 232 -3.85 43.07 27.87
CA VAL A 232 -2.68 42.16 27.71
C VAL A 232 -1.37 42.95 27.65
N ASN A 233 -0.38 42.47 28.39
CA ASN A 233 0.90 43.14 28.60
C ASN A 233 2.09 42.17 28.81
N LYS A 234 1.89 40.88 28.54
CA LYS A 234 2.94 39.85 28.40
C LYS A 234 2.81 39.17 27.05
N VAL A 235 3.94 38.77 26.49
CA VAL A 235 4.06 37.80 25.40
C VAL A 235 5.07 36.78 25.86
N GLN A 236 4.75 35.49 25.79
CA GLN A 236 5.53 34.43 26.44
C GLN A 236 5.57 33.16 25.59
N ILE A 237 6.72 32.48 25.59
CA ILE A 237 6.87 31.08 25.16
C ILE A 237 6.79 30.18 26.40
N GLY A 238 6.20 29.00 26.27
CA GLY A 238 6.27 27.89 27.23
C GLY A 238 5.41 28.00 28.50
N ALA A 239 4.95 29.21 28.87
CA ALA A 239 4.07 29.46 30.01
C ALA A 239 3.15 30.66 29.74
N THR A 240 2.10 30.83 30.55
CA THR A 240 1.17 31.96 30.46
C THR A 240 0.97 32.66 31.79
N LYS A 241 1.19 33.98 31.82
CA LYS A 241 0.83 34.86 32.93
C LYS A 241 -0.67 35.09 32.98
N ARG A 242 -1.31 34.87 34.13
CA ARG A 242 -2.75 35.10 34.35
C ARG A 242 -2.94 35.81 35.67
N ALA A 243 -3.14 37.13 35.61
CA ALA A 243 -3.00 38.01 36.78
C ALA A 243 -1.65 37.78 37.49
N ASN A 244 -1.64 37.61 38.81
CA ASN A 244 -0.41 37.37 39.57
C ASN A 244 0.24 35.99 39.35
N GLN A 245 -0.49 34.98 38.87
CA GLN A 245 0.02 33.62 38.66
C GLN A 245 0.69 33.44 37.30
N THR A 246 1.73 32.62 37.22
CA THR A 246 2.29 32.08 35.96
C THR A 246 1.95 30.59 35.92
N MET A 247 1.36 30.13 34.82
CA MET A 247 0.76 28.79 34.71
C MET A 247 1.27 28.05 33.46
N TRP A 248 1.09 26.72 33.46
CA TRP A 248 1.24 25.85 32.27
C TRP A 248 2.64 25.80 31.66
N GLY A 249 3.67 26.00 32.48
CA GLY A 249 5.08 25.82 32.13
C GLY A 249 5.37 24.41 31.60
N SER A 250 6.22 24.34 30.57
CA SER A 250 6.91 23.11 30.17
C SER A 250 8.36 23.42 29.77
N ASN A 251 9.18 22.38 29.81
CA ASN A 251 10.42 22.39 29.06
C ASN A 251 10.09 22.25 27.56
N LEU A 252 10.74 23.06 26.72
CA LEU A 252 10.62 23.06 25.26
C LEU A 252 11.98 23.44 24.67
N GLN A 253 12.43 22.73 23.64
CA GLN A 253 13.35 23.27 22.64
C GLN A 253 12.50 23.91 21.55
N VAL A 254 12.84 25.13 21.12
CA VAL A 254 12.09 25.91 20.13
C VAL A 254 13.05 26.35 19.04
N ARG A 255 12.95 25.69 17.88
CA ARG A 255 13.80 25.92 16.70
C ARG A 255 13.48 27.25 16.05
N ASN A 256 12.20 27.54 15.83
CA ASN A 256 11.70 28.76 15.21
C ASN A 256 10.31 29.11 15.78
N LEU A 257 10.06 30.40 16.03
CA LEU A 257 8.75 30.99 16.28
C LEU A 257 8.64 32.25 15.42
N THR A 258 7.75 32.21 14.44
CA THR A 258 7.60 33.30 13.46
C THR A 258 6.15 33.71 13.29
N VAL A 259 5.96 35.02 13.26
CA VAL A 259 4.64 35.65 13.09
C VAL A 259 4.61 36.44 11.80
N TYR A 260 3.61 36.14 10.97
CA TYR A 260 3.35 36.80 9.69
C TYR A 260 2.14 37.72 9.79
N ASP A 261 2.12 38.80 9.00
CA ASP A 261 1.08 39.85 9.02
C ASP A 261 -0.23 39.50 8.29
N ARG A 262 -0.29 38.31 7.67
CA ARG A 262 -1.49 37.74 7.05
C ARG A 262 -1.73 36.30 7.49
N ALA A 263 -2.97 35.84 7.29
CA ALA A 263 -3.26 34.42 7.30
C ALA A 263 -2.59 33.75 6.08
N LEU A 264 -1.89 32.65 6.32
CA LEU A 264 -1.44 31.74 5.27
C LEU A 264 -2.57 30.78 4.87
N THR A 265 -2.62 30.38 3.59
CA THR A 265 -3.54 29.33 3.10
C THR A 265 -3.13 27.94 3.61
N PRO A 266 -4.00 26.91 3.53
CA PRO A 266 -3.61 25.55 3.90
C PRO A 266 -2.39 25.02 3.16
N GLU A 267 -2.23 25.40 1.90
CA GLU A 267 -1.13 25.02 1.02
C GLU A 267 0.17 25.70 1.46
N GLU A 268 0.13 27.01 1.70
CA GLU A 268 1.27 27.78 2.25
C GLU A 268 1.70 27.26 3.63
N VAL A 269 0.75 26.85 4.49
CA VAL A 269 1.06 26.23 5.78
C VAL A 269 1.64 24.82 5.60
N LYS A 270 1.24 24.07 4.57
CA LYS A 270 1.90 22.79 4.24
C LYS A 270 3.36 23.05 3.86
N THR A 271 3.63 23.91 2.87
CA THR A 271 4.99 24.25 2.42
C THR A 271 5.87 24.74 3.57
N ARG A 272 5.38 25.70 4.38
CA ARG A 272 6.13 26.20 5.55
C ARG A 272 6.40 25.12 6.61
N SER A 273 5.66 24.02 6.60
CA SER A 273 5.82 22.91 7.55
C SER A 273 6.52 21.68 6.96
N GLN A 274 7.06 21.74 5.74
CA GLN A 274 7.49 20.55 4.98
C GLN A 274 8.55 19.71 5.72
N LEU A 275 9.46 20.33 6.48
CA LEU A 275 10.44 19.62 7.32
C LEU A 275 9.84 18.80 8.47
N PHE A 276 8.53 18.91 8.71
CA PHE A 276 7.78 18.20 9.75
C PHE A 276 6.84 17.12 9.18
N GLU A 277 6.74 17.01 7.84
CA GLU A 277 6.15 15.86 7.16
C GLU A 277 7.10 14.65 7.31
N ARG A 278 6.56 13.53 7.78
CA ARG A 278 7.31 12.29 8.05
C ARG A 278 6.41 11.07 7.90
N ALA A 279 6.90 10.04 7.23
CA ALA A 279 6.25 8.73 7.17
C ALA A 279 6.34 8.00 8.53
N ASP A 280 5.60 6.91 8.72
CA ASP A 280 5.93 5.96 9.78
C ASP A 280 7.09 5.06 9.33
N LEU A 281 7.99 4.72 10.25
CA LEU A 281 9.21 3.97 9.93
C LEU A 281 8.90 2.60 9.32
N VAL A 282 9.38 2.40 8.09
CA VAL A 282 9.28 1.11 7.38
C VAL A 282 10.07 0.05 8.15
N LYS A 283 9.34 -0.91 8.74
CA LYS A 283 9.97 -2.07 9.38
C LYS A 283 10.35 -3.10 8.33
N LYS A 284 11.58 -3.61 8.39
CA LYS A 284 12.07 -4.65 7.49
C LYS A 284 11.63 -6.03 7.97
N LEU A 285 11.49 -6.97 7.03
CA LEU A 285 11.31 -8.38 7.35
C LEU A 285 12.54 -8.88 8.15
N PRO A 286 12.34 -9.76 9.16
CA PRO A 286 13.45 -10.41 9.83
C PRO A 286 14.11 -11.46 8.94
N GLU A 287 15.35 -11.82 9.23
CA GLU A 287 16.11 -12.84 8.50
C GLU A 287 15.32 -14.16 8.40
N GLY A 288 15.28 -14.73 7.20
CA GLY A 288 14.51 -15.94 6.86
C GLY A 288 13.02 -15.70 6.55
N ALA A 289 12.43 -14.55 6.92
CA ALA A 289 11.03 -14.26 6.60
C ALA A 289 10.83 -13.97 5.11
N GLN A 290 9.83 -14.62 4.51
CA GLN A 290 9.49 -14.48 3.10
C GLN A 290 8.00 -14.20 2.92
N VAL A 291 7.71 -13.28 2.00
CA VAL A 291 6.39 -12.97 1.43
C VAL A 291 6.60 -12.74 -0.06
N THR A 292 5.81 -13.39 -0.92
CA THR A 292 5.85 -13.11 -2.36
C THR A 292 5.08 -11.83 -2.70
N ASP A 293 5.42 -11.24 -3.84
CA ASP A 293 4.56 -10.25 -4.48
C ASP A 293 3.15 -10.81 -4.78
N LYS A 294 2.22 -9.88 -5.03
CA LYS A 294 0.85 -10.22 -5.42
C LYS A 294 0.84 -10.81 -6.82
N LYS A 295 0.25 -12.00 -6.99
CA LYS A 295 -0.08 -12.57 -8.30
C LYS A 295 -1.59 -12.67 -8.48
N ASP A 296 -2.13 -12.09 -9.55
CA ASP A 296 -3.55 -12.21 -9.86
C ASP A 296 -3.82 -13.56 -10.54
N VAL A 297 -4.75 -14.35 -9.99
CA VAL A 297 -5.08 -15.73 -10.42
C VAL A 297 -6.35 -15.76 -11.26
N PHE A 298 -7.32 -14.92 -10.89
CA PHE A 298 -8.49 -14.62 -11.71
C PHE A 298 -8.63 -13.10 -11.83
N GLU A 299 -8.02 -12.53 -12.87
CA GLU A 299 -8.02 -11.08 -13.09
C GLU A 299 -9.42 -10.59 -13.50
N SER A 300 -9.90 -9.57 -12.79
CA SER A 300 -11.12 -8.86 -13.14
C SER A 300 -10.96 -8.02 -14.40
N GLY A 301 -12.06 -7.52 -14.96
CA GLY A 301 -11.99 -6.51 -16.01
C GLY A 301 -11.47 -5.17 -15.47
N ARG A 302 -11.09 -4.25 -16.37
CA ARG A 302 -10.70 -2.87 -16.02
C ARG A 302 -11.77 -1.86 -16.46
N ASN A 303 -11.86 -0.73 -15.76
CA ASN A 303 -12.70 0.43 -16.11
C ASN A 303 -14.17 0.11 -16.44
N ASN A 304 -14.80 -0.80 -15.67
CA ASN A 304 -16.16 -1.32 -15.88
C ASN A 304 -16.37 -2.05 -17.22
N GLN A 305 -15.31 -2.41 -17.93
CA GLN A 305 -15.36 -3.41 -19.02
C GLN A 305 -15.09 -4.82 -18.45
N PRO A 306 -15.46 -5.89 -19.16
CA PRO A 306 -15.01 -7.25 -18.83
C PRO A 306 -13.52 -7.45 -19.15
N ASN A 307 -12.95 -8.54 -18.63
CA ASN A 307 -11.65 -9.06 -19.04
C ASN A 307 -11.73 -9.79 -20.41
N SER A 308 -10.62 -10.37 -20.87
CA SER A 308 -10.53 -11.15 -22.12
C SER A 308 -11.39 -12.42 -22.14
N GLU A 309 -11.78 -12.95 -20.98
CA GLU A 309 -12.70 -14.09 -20.84
C GLU A 309 -14.18 -13.68 -20.83
N GLY A 310 -14.48 -12.37 -20.96
CA GLY A 310 -15.84 -11.83 -20.90
C GLY A 310 -16.39 -11.61 -19.48
N ILE A 311 -15.54 -11.74 -18.45
CA ILE A 311 -15.93 -11.66 -17.03
C ILE A 311 -15.58 -10.28 -16.45
N LYS A 312 -16.52 -9.59 -15.80
CA LYS A 312 -16.22 -8.33 -15.12
C LYS A 312 -15.53 -8.50 -13.77
N SER A 313 -15.85 -9.57 -13.04
CA SER A 313 -15.53 -9.69 -11.61
C SER A 313 -15.31 -11.15 -11.21
N TYR A 314 -14.32 -11.39 -10.35
CA TYR A 314 -14.09 -12.67 -9.69
C TYR A 314 -14.10 -12.50 -8.17
N ARG A 315 -14.81 -13.39 -7.48
CA ARG A 315 -15.11 -13.23 -6.05
C ARG A 315 -15.09 -14.57 -5.29
N ILE A 316 -15.13 -14.48 -3.97
CA ILE A 316 -15.30 -15.61 -3.07
C ILE A 316 -14.23 -16.73 -3.24
N PRO A 317 -12.98 -16.48 -2.84
CA PRO A 317 -11.88 -17.42 -3.02
C PRO A 317 -12.01 -18.67 -2.14
N ALA A 318 -11.74 -19.82 -2.74
CA ALA A 318 -11.46 -21.09 -2.07
C ALA A 318 -10.09 -21.62 -2.53
N LEU A 319 -9.21 -21.94 -1.58
CA LEU A 319 -7.84 -22.41 -1.84
C LEU A 319 -7.62 -23.75 -1.14
N LEU A 320 -7.48 -24.83 -1.91
CA LEU A 320 -7.29 -26.19 -1.39
C LEU A 320 -6.02 -26.82 -1.98
N LYS A 321 -5.15 -27.37 -1.12
CA LYS A 321 -4.05 -28.25 -1.53
C LYS A 321 -4.49 -29.71 -1.44
N THR A 322 -4.29 -30.47 -2.50
CA THR A 322 -4.72 -31.88 -2.57
C THR A 322 -3.64 -32.84 -2.08
N ASP A 323 -4.03 -34.09 -1.80
CA ASP A 323 -3.14 -35.21 -1.50
C ASP A 323 -2.06 -35.48 -2.57
N LYS A 324 -2.22 -34.99 -3.80
CA LYS A 324 -1.20 -35.08 -4.87
C LYS A 324 -0.21 -33.91 -4.87
N GLY A 325 -0.40 -32.91 -4.01
CA GLY A 325 0.37 -31.67 -3.97
C GLY A 325 -0.16 -30.56 -4.88
N THR A 326 -1.14 -30.83 -5.73
CA THR A 326 -1.83 -29.84 -6.55
C THR A 326 -2.46 -28.77 -5.67
N LEU A 327 -2.29 -27.50 -6.05
CA LEU A 327 -2.99 -26.38 -5.42
C LEU A 327 -4.14 -25.94 -6.32
N LEU A 328 -5.35 -25.91 -5.77
CA LEU A 328 -6.58 -25.50 -6.44
C LEU A 328 -7.00 -24.13 -5.93
N ALA A 329 -7.06 -23.14 -6.81
CA ALA A 329 -7.65 -21.83 -6.54
C ALA A 329 -8.99 -21.75 -7.27
N ALA A 330 -10.06 -21.51 -6.54
CA ALA A 330 -11.42 -21.50 -7.07
C ALA A 330 -12.23 -20.31 -6.56
N GLY A 331 -13.36 -20.04 -7.20
CA GLY A 331 -14.29 -18.98 -6.81
C GLY A 331 -15.38 -18.72 -7.85
N ASP A 332 -16.08 -17.60 -7.66
CA ASP A 332 -17.17 -17.14 -8.50
C ASP A 332 -16.65 -16.46 -9.77
N GLU A 333 -17.06 -16.90 -10.96
CA GLU A 333 -17.03 -16.07 -12.17
C GLU A 333 -18.32 -15.24 -12.24
N ARG A 334 -18.25 -13.93 -11.95
CA ARG A 334 -19.42 -13.05 -11.97
C ARG A 334 -19.41 -12.20 -13.25
N ARG A 335 -20.17 -12.64 -14.27
CA ARG A 335 -20.01 -12.16 -15.66
C ARG A 335 -20.18 -10.65 -15.79
N LEU A 336 -21.25 -10.10 -15.22
CA LEU A 336 -21.71 -8.73 -15.52
C LEU A 336 -21.36 -7.68 -14.44
N HIS A 337 -21.19 -8.08 -13.18
CA HIS A 337 -20.96 -7.20 -12.02
C HIS A 337 -20.53 -8.01 -10.78
N HIS A 338 -20.19 -7.32 -9.68
CA HIS A 338 -19.61 -7.92 -8.46
C HIS A 338 -20.62 -8.24 -7.34
N LEU A 339 -21.92 -8.03 -7.59
CA LEU A 339 -22.99 -8.17 -6.58
C LEU A 339 -23.35 -9.65 -6.37
N ASP A 340 -24.04 -9.95 -5.28
CA ASP A 340 -24.35 -11.33 -4.86
C ASP A 340 -25.63 -11.88 -5.54
N TYR A 341 -25.79 -11.57 -6.83
CA TYR A 341 -26.81 -12.09 -7.74
C TYR A 341 -26.40 -11.81 -9.20
N GLY A 342 -27.14 -12.35 -10.18
CA GLY A 342 -26.90 -12.14 -11.62
C GLY A 342 -26.42 -13.42 -12.29
N ASP A 343 -25.71 -13.31 -13.41
CA ASP A 343 -25.01 -14.44 -14.03
C ASP A 343 -23.70 -14.73 -13.26
N ILE A 344 -23.71 -15.83 -12.50
CA ILE A 344 -22.58 -16.29 -11.68
C ILE A 344 -22.37 -17.80 -11.85
N GLY A 345 -21.16 -18.18 -12.24
CA GLY A 345 -20.68 -19.56 -12.33
C GLY A 345 -19.57 -19.89 -11.33
N MET A 346 -19.28 -21.17 -11.16
CA MET A 346 -18.26 -21.74 -10.28
C MET A 346 -17.04 -22.18 -11.11
N VAL A 347 -15.84 -21.69 -10.80
CA VAL A 347 -14.61 -21.98 -11.55
C VAL A 347 -13.42 -22.33 -10.67
N VAL A 348 -12.43 -23.04 -11.24
CA VAL A 348 -11.16 -23.39 -10.60
C VAL A 348 -9.99 -23.29 -11.59
N ARG A 349 -8.80 -22.94 -11.09
CA ARG A 349 -7.50 -23.06 -11.76
C ARG A 349 -6.59 -23.96 -10.92
N ARG A 350 -5.73 -24.72 -11.61
CA ARG A 350 -4.80 -25.69 -10.99
C ARG A 350 -3.36 -25.16 -11.05
N SER A 351 -2.60 -25.36 -9.99
CA SER A 351 -1.15 -25.16 -9.93
C SER A 351 -0.46 -26.46 -9.51
N GLN A 352 0.75 -26.72 -10.03
CA GLN A 352 1.59 -27.87 -9.67
C GLN A 352 2.85 -27.47 -8.88
N ASP A 353 3.02 -26.17 -8.61
CA ASP A 353 4.27 -25.55 -8.16
C ASP A 353 4.08 -24.60 -6.96
N ASN A 354 3.08 -24.89 -6.11
CA ASN A 354 2.67 -24.07 -4.96
C ASN A 354 2.27 -22.63 -5.34
N GLY A 355 1.63 -22.44 -6.50
CA GLY A 355 1.04 -21.18 -6.94
C GLY A 355 1.97 -20.23 -7.71
N GLN A 356 3.15 -20.68 -8.12
CA GLN A 356 4.06 -19.91 -8.97
C GLN A 356 3.49 -19.77 -10.39
N THR A 357 2.92 -20.83 -10.94
CA THR A 357 2.13 -20.82 -12.18
C THR A 357 0.74 -21.40 -11.95
N TRP A 358 -0.21 -20.99 -12.81
CA TRP A 358 -1.60 -21.42 -12.77
C TRP A 358 -2.05 -21.76 -14.19
N GLY A 359 -2.64 -22.95 -14.34
CA GLY A 359 -3.21 -23.41 -15.61
C GLY A 359 -4.54 -22.73 -15.96
N ASP A 360 -5.15 -23.20 -17.03
CA ASP A 360 -6.41 -22.67 -17.58
C ASP A 360 -7.60 -22.76 -16.61
N LYS A 361 -8.59 -21.92 -16.87
CA LYS A 361 -9.85 -21.86 -16.11
C LYS A 361 -10.75 -23.06 -16.45
N ILE A 362 -11.10 -23.82 -15.42
CA ILE A 362 -12.01 -24.98 -15.50
C ILE A 362 -13.35 -24.58 -14.86
N THR A 363 -14.44 -24.71 -15.60
CA THR A 363 -15.80 -24.49 -15.06
C THR A 363 -16.29 -25.72 -14.31
N ILE A 364 -16.67 -25.55 -13.05
CA ILE A 364 -17.32 -26.57 -12.21
C ILE A 364 -18.83 -26.60 -12.52
N SER A 365 -19.46 -25.42 -12.58
CA SER A 365 -20.89 -25.26 -12.86
C SER A 365 -21.16 -23.84 -13.38
N ASN A 366 -21.80 -23.71 -14.55
CA ASN A 366 -22.28 -22.45 -15.10
C ASN A 366 -23.63 -22.73 -15.79
N LEU A 367 -24.70 -22.35 -15.10
CA LEU A 367 -26.07 -22.64 -15.51
C LEU A 367 -26.46 -21.84 -16.76
N ARG A 368 -27.53 -22.25 -17.43
CA ARG A 368 -28.07 -21.49 -18.56
C ARG A 368 -28.60 -20.14 -18.09
N ASP A 369 -27.82 -19.10 -18.39
CA ASP A 369 -28.21 -17.72 -18.22
C ASP A 369 -29.55 -17.38 -18.90
N ASN A 370 -30.29 -16.47 -18.28
CA ASN A 370 -31.50 -15.87 -18.82
C ASN A 370 -31.16 -15.07 -20.10
N PRO A 371 -31.73 -15.38 -21.29
CA PRO A 371 -31.43 -14.68 -22.54
C PRO A 371 -31.76 -13.18 -22.55
N GLU A 372 -32.52 -12.69 -21.55
CA GLU A 372 -32.84 -11.27 -21.35
C GLU A 372 -31.86 -10.58 -20.38
N ALA A 373 -30.97 -11.31 -19.70
CA ALA A 373 -29.99 -10.77 -18.74
C ALA A 373 -28.77 -10.11 -19.42
N LYS A 374 -29.04 -8.98 -20.10
CA LYS A 374 -28.07 -8.20 -20.86
C LYS A 374 -27.46 -7.03 -20.09
N ASP A 375 -27.94 -6.77 -18.87
CA ASP A 375 -27.44 -5.72 -17.97
C ASP A 375 -27.31 -6.20 -16.51
N ALA A 376 -26.65 -5.38 -15.69
CA ALA A 376 -26.28 -5.71 -14.31
C ALA A 376 -27.42 -5.60 -13.27
N ALA A 377 -28.66 -5.32 -13.68
CA ALA A 377 -29.84 -5.34 -12.82
C ALA A 377 -30.74 -6.57 -13.06
N ALA A 378 -30.50 -7.29 -14.16
CA ALA A 378 -31.33 -8.40 -14.62
C ALA A 378 -31.10 -9.70 -13.81
N PRO A 379 -32.16 -10.47 -13.53
CA PRO A 379 -32.08 -11.70 -12.77
C PRO A 379 -31.75 -12.92 -13.64
N SER A 380 -30.96 -13.85 -13.10
CA SER A 380 -30.60 -15.13 -13.72
C SER A 380 -30.54 -16.23 -12.65
N PRO A 381 -30.68 -17.53 -12.99
CA PRO A 381 -30.30 -18.62 -12.10
C PRO A 381 -28.78 -18.60 -11.90
N LEU A 382 -28.31 -18.95 -10.71
CA LEU A 382 -26.90 -18.77 -10.36
C LEU A 382 -26.40 -19.79 -9.35
N ASN A 383 -25.07 -19.98 -9.38
CA ASN A 383 -24.33 -20.60 -8.30
C ASN A 383 -23.44 -19.55 -7.61
N ILE A 384 -23.24 -19.65 -6.30
CA ILE A 384 -22.52 -18.65 -5.50
C ILE A 384 -21.92 -19.31 -4.25
N ASP A 385 -20.90 -18.69 -3.66
CA ASP A 385 -20.35 -19.04 -2.33
C ASP A 385 -19.94 -20.52 -2.19
N MET A 386 -18.80 -20.89 -2.77
CA MET A 386 -18.30 -22.27 -2.74
C MET A 386 -17.42 -22.62 -1.53
N VAL A 387 -17.42 -23.91 -1.20
CA VAL A 387 -16.53 -24.56 -0.24
C VAL A 387 -15.87 -25.77 -0.88
N LEU A 388 -14.53 -25.83 -0.85
CA LEU A 388 -13.74 -26.99 -1.28
C LEU A 388 -13.33 -27.89 -0.09
N VAL A 389 -13.37 -29.21 -0.27
CA VAL A 389 -12.81 -30.19 0.69
C VAL A 389 -12.45 -31.50 -0.03
N GLN A 390 -11.32 -32.13 0.32
CA GLN A 390 -10.97 -33.47 -0.17
C GLN A 390 -11.18 -34.53 0.92
N ASP A 391 -11.80 -35.65 0.56
CA ASP A 391 -11.80 -36.84 1.40
C ASP A 391 -10.48 -37.62 1.23
N PRO A 392 -9.62 -37.72 2.25
CA PRO A 392 -8.35 -38.45 2.16
C PRO A 392 -8.54 -39.97 2.03
N THR A 393 -9.76 -40.49 2.18
CA THR A 393 -10.09 -41.91 2.03
C THR A 393 -10.35 -42.28 0.58
N THR A 394 -11.33 -41.64 -0.06
CA THR A 394 -11.68 -41.88 -1.48
C THR A 394 -10.83 -41.08 -2.47
N LYS A 395 -10.07 -40.09 -1.98
CA LYS A 395 -9.34 -39.06 -2.76
C LYS A 395 -10.24 -38.10 -3.54
N ARG A 396 -11.56 -38.25 -3.44
CA ARG A 396 -12.55 -37.36 -4.06
C ARG A 396 -12.47 -35.96 -3.47
N ILE A 397 -12.45 -34.96 -4.35
CA ILE A 397 -12.58 -33.56 -3.99
C ILE A 397 -14.05 -33.16 -4.18
N PHE A 398 -14.65 -32.52 -3.19
CA PHE A 398 -16.00 -31.97 -3.25
C PHE A 398 -15.94 -30.45 -3.36
N SER A 399 -16.85 -29.90 -4.15
CA SER A 399 -17.22 -28.49 -4.17
C SER A 399 -18.69 -28.39 -3.79
N VAL A 400 -19.00 -27.75 -2.66
CA VAL A 400 -20.36 -27.48 -2.17
C VAL A 400 -20.62 -25.99 -2.28
N TYR A 401 -21.77 -25.59 -2.84
CA TYR A 401 -22.08 -24.20 -3.12
C TYR A 401 -23.58 -23.93 -3.12
N ASP A 402 -23.94 -22.66 -2.96
CA ASP A 402 -25.33 -22.21 -3.03
C ASP A 402 -25.82 -22.24 -4.48
N MET A 403 -27.12 -22.47 -4.65
CA MET A 403 -27.84 -22.33 -5.90
C MET A 403 -29.14 -21.57 -5.67
N PHE A 404 -29.45 -20.64 -6.58
CA PHE A 404 -30.73 -19.94 -6.61
C PHE A 404 -31.37 -20.01 -8.02
N PRO A 405 -32.71 -20.15 -8.10
CA PRO A 405 -33.44 -19.89 -9.32
C PRO A 405 -33.43 -18.39 -9.67
N GLU A 406 -33.92 -18.05 -10.86
CA GLU A 406 -33.88 -16.73 -11.47
C GLU A 406 -34.50 -15.64 -10.58
N GLY A 407 -33.65 -14.86 -9.91
CA GLY A 407 -34.05 -13.88 -8.91
C GLY A 407 -32.92 -12.91 -8.54
N ARG A 408 -32.95 -12.42 -7.31
CA ARG A 408 -31.87 -11.61 -6.70
C ARG A 408 -31.25 -12.35 -5.51
N ALA A 409 -30.96 -13.63 -5.71
CA ALA A 409 -30.50 -14.57 -4.67
C ALA A 409 -31.31 -14.42 -3.37
N VAL A 410 -30.64 -14.32 -2.22
CA VAL A 410 -31.25 -14.15 -0.89
C VAL A 410 -32.18 -12.91 -0.80
N PHE A 411 -31.91 -11.84 -1.56
CA PHE A 411 -32.73 -10.63 -1.59
C PHE A 411 -34.03 -10.79 -2.42
N GLY A 412 -34.14 -11.85 -3.22
CA GLY A 412 -35.31 -12.17 -4.04
C GLY A 412 -36.27 -13.18 -3.41
N MET A 413 -36.02 -13.59 -2.16
CA MET A 413 -36.77 -14.66 -1.48
C MET A 413 -38.14 -14.18 -0.94
N PRO A 414 -39.21 -14.99 -1.07
CA PRO A 414 -40.56 -14.58 -0.68
C PRO A 414 -40.73 -14.50 0.84
N ASP A 415 -41.69 -13.69 1.31
CA ASP A 415 -42.04 -13.60 2.73
C ASP A 415 -42.83 -14.80 3.26
N HIS A 416 -43.52 -15.50 2.37
CA HIS A 416 -44.11 -16.80 2.66
C HIS A 416 -43.26 -17.88 1.96
N PRO A 417 -42.63 -18.81 2.71
CA PRO A 417 -41.76 -19.82 2.13
C PRO A 417 -42.56 -20.81 1.27
N GLU A 418 -42.02 -21.13 0.09
CA GLU A 418 -42.57 -22.16 -0.80
C GLU A 418 -42.04 -23.55 -0.43
N LYS A 419 -42.87 -24.58 -0.56
CA LYS A 419 -42.50 -25.97 -0.27
C LYS A 419 -41.60 -26.48 -1.39
N ALA A 420 -40.32 -26.71 -1.11
CA ALA A 420 -39.34 -27.13 -2.12
C ALA A 420 -39.40 -28.63 -2.47
N TYR A 421 -39.85 -29.48 -1.53
CA TYR A 421 -39.80 -30.93 -1.70
C TYR A 421 -41.05 -31.64 -1.17
N GLU A 422 -41.35 -32.81 -1.73
CA GLU A 422 -42.40 -33.70 -1.25
C GLU A 422 -41.88 -35.13 -1.06
N GLN A 423 -42.11 -35.71 0.11
CA GLN A 423 -41.86 -37.11 0.36
C GLN A 423 -43.05 -37.96 -0.09
N ILE A 424 -42.81 -38.94 -0.96
CA ILE A 424 -43.79 -39.94 -1.40
C ILE A 424 -43.17 -41.32 -1.18
N GLY A 425 -43.54 -41.96 -0.07
CA GLY A 425 -42.94 -43.22 0.37
C GLY A 425 -41.56 -43.02 0.98
N ASP A 426 -40.59 -43.80 0.49
CA ASP A 426 -39.16 -43.75 0.86
C ASP A 426 -38.38 -42.63 0.17
N LYS A 427 -38.98 -41.93 -0.80
CA LYS A 427 -38.30 -40.97 -1.68
C LYS A 427 -38.81 -39.54 -1.50
N THR A 428 -37.88 -38.60 -1.60
CA THR A 428 -38.12 -37.17 -1.61
C THR A 428 -37.94 -36.62 -3.02
N TYR A 429 -38.95 -35.93 -3.55
CA TYR A 429 -39.00 -35.41 -4.90
C TYR A 429 -39.01 -33.87 -4.88
N GLN A 430 -38.35 -33.25 -5.86
CA GLN A 430 -38.39 -31.80 -6.06
C GLN A 430 -39.81 -31.37 -6.48
N ILE A 431 -40.35 -30.35 -5.82
CA ILE A 431 -41.63 -29.73 -6.19
C ILE A 431 -41.41 -28.77 -7.36
N LEU A 432 -42.36 -28.80 -8.30
CA LEU A 432 -42.52 -27.84 -9.38
C LEU A 432 -43.86 -27.11 -9.27
N TYR A 433 -43.81 -25.79 -9.40
CA TYR A 433 -44.97 -24.89 -9.46
C TYR A 433 -45.27 -24.51 -10.91
N LYS A 434 -46.57 -24.35 -11.21
CA LYS A 434 -47.06 -24.00 -12.56
C LYS A 434 -47.93 -22.75 -12.51
N GLN A 435 -47.78 -21.88 -13.51
CA GLN A 435 -48.47 -20.60 -13.53
C GLN A 435 -50.00 -20.76 -13.63
N GLY A 436 -50.73 -20.08 -12.76
CA GLY A 436 -52.20 -20.10 -12.72
C GLY A 436 -52.82 -21.32 -12.02
N GLU A 437 -52.01 -22.23 -11.47
CA GLU A 437 -52.49 -23.43 -10.75
C GLU A 437 -52.09 -23.37 -9.27
N THR A 438 -52.98 -23.84 -8.39
CA THR A 438 -52.74 -23.91 -6.93
C THR A 438 -52.11 -25.24 -6.50
N GLU A 439 -52.32 -26.28 -7.30
CA GLU A 439 -51.75 -27.61 -7.10
C GLU A 439 -50.29 -27.63 -7.55
N HIS A 440 -49.44 -28.33 -6.81
CA HIS A 440 -48.04 -28.52 -7.18
C HIS A 440 -47.80 -29.87 -7.89
N TYR A 441 -46.66 -29.96 -8.57
CA TYR A 441 -46.23 -31.13 -9.32
C TYR A 441 -44.95 -31.71 -8.71
N THR A 442 -44.64 -32.97 -8.98
CA THR A 442 -43.40 -33.62 -8.53
C THR A 442 -42.51 -34.00 -9.71
N LEU A 443 -41.22 -33.64 -9.62
CA LEU A 443 -40.17 -34.06 -10.54
C LEU A 443 -39.56 -35.38 -10.07
N ARG A 444 -39.62 -36.40 -10.92
CA ARG A 444 -39.27 -37.80 -10.60
C ARG A 444 -38.12 -38.33 -11.44
N GLU A 445 -37.83 -39.63 -11.30
CA GLU A 445 -36.77 -40.33 -12.02
C GLU A 445 -36.82 -40.06 -13.53
N ASN A 446 -35.64 -40.03 -14.17
CA ASN A 446 -35.46 -39.67 -15.58
C ASN A 446 -35.95 -38.26 -15.98
N GLY A 447 -36.31 -37.44 -14.99
CA GLY A 447 -36.80 -36.07 -15.18
C GLY A 447 -38.30 -35.98 -15.49
N GLU A 448 -39.10 -36.99 -15.15
CA GLU A 448 -40.52 -37.04 -15.47
C GLU A 448 -41.36 -36.20 -14.50
N ILE A 449 -42.29 -35.38 -15.02
CA ILE A 449 -43.16 -34.53 -14.20
C ILE A 449 -44.53 -35.19 -13.99
N PHE A 450 -44.94 -35.32 -12.72
CA PHE A 450 -46.22 -35.90 -12.29
C PHE A 450 -47.12 -34.84 -11.59
N ASN A 451 -48.43 -34.88 -11.84
CA ASN A 451 -49.42 -34.05 -11.15
C ASN A 451 -49.80 -34.58 -9.74
N SER A 452 -50.58 -33.82 -8.98
CA SER A 452 -51.05 -34.22 -7.64
C SER A 452 -52.02 -35.42 -7.65
N GLN A 453 -52.56 -35.80 -8.80
CA GLN A 453 -53.33 -37.05 -9.00
C GLN A 453 -52.41 -38.25 -9.33
N ASN A 454 -51.09 -38.11 -9.18
CA ASN A 454 -50.07 -39.13 -9.45
C ASN A 454 -50.03 -39.60 -10.93
N GLN A 455 -50.44 -38.75 -11.86
CA GLN A 455 -50.41 -39.00 -13.30
C GLN A 455 -49.20 -38.32 -13.95
N LYS A 456 -48.51 -39.06 -14.82
CA LYS A 456 -47.40 -38.55 -15.64
C LYS A 456 -47.91 -37.56 -16.69
N THR A 457 -47.23 -36.42 -16.82
CA THR A 457 -47.50 -35.40 -17.84
C THR A 457 -46.68 -35.65 -19.12
N ASN A 458 -46.91 -34.87 -20.17
CA ASN A 458 -46.07 -34.85 -21.38
C ASN A 458 -44.82 -33.93 -21.27
N TYR A 459 -44.49 -33.48 -20.06
CA TYR A 459 -43.31 -32.64 -19.80
C TYR A 459 -42.17 -33.45 -19.15
N ARG A 460 -40.93 -33.09 -19.50
CA ARG A 460 -39.69 -33.72 -19.00
C ARG A 460 -38.61 -32.68 -18.75
N VAL A 461 -37.85 -32.84 -17.67
CA VAL A 461 -36.69 -32.01 -17.32
C VAL A 461 -35.39 -32.74 -17.66
N VAL A 462 -34.35 -32.01 -18.05
CA VAL A 462 -32.97 -32.53 -18.08
C VAL A 462 -32.40 -32.54 -16.65
N VAL A 463 -32.44 -33.70 -16.01
CA VAL A 463 -31.85 -33.93 -14.67
C VAL A 463 -30.38 -34.38 -14.72
N ASN A 464 -30.01 -35.08 -15.80
CA ASN A 464 -28.65 -35.52 -16.12
C ASN A 464 -28.12 -34.66 -17.28
N PRO A 465 -27.44 -33.53 -17.00
CA PRO A 465 -26.94 -32.60 -18.01
C PRO A 465 -25.73 -33.15 -18.78
N THR A 466 -25.51 -32.60 -19.98
CA THR A 466 -24.47 -33.03 -20.93
C THR A 466 -23.79 -31.87 -21.69
N GLU A 467 -24.31 -30.64 -21.62
CA GLU A 467 -23.69 -29.47 -22.23
C GLU A 467 -22.61 -28.85 -21.32
N ALA A 468 -21.66 -28.11 -21.91
CA ALA A 468 -20.54 -27.51 -21.19
C ALA A 468 -21.00 -26.54 -20.08
N GLY A 469 -20.42 -26.69 -18.88
CA GLY A 469 -20.83 -25.99 -17.65
C GLY A 469 -22.12 -26.55 -17.01
N TYR A 470 -22.72 -27.59 -17.58
CA TYR A 470 -24.03 -28.14 -17.19
C TYR A 470 -25.21 -27.19 -17.41
N ARG A 471 -25.06 -26.26 -18.36
CA ARG A 471 -26.10 -25.30 -18.77
C ARG A 471 -27.45 -25.96 -19.13
N ASP A 472 -27.45 -27.17 -19.66
CA ASP A 472 -28.68 -27.88 -20.00
C ASP A 472 -29.44 -28.43 -18.77
N LYS A 473 -28.84 -28.41 -17.57
CA LYS A 473 -29.49 -28.82 -16.33
C LYS A 473 -30.75 -27.97 -16.09
N GLY A 474 -31.87 -28.65 -15.86
CA GLY A 474 -33.17 -28.00 -15.67
C GLY A 474 -33.91 -27.66 -16.96
N ASN A 475 -33.33 -27.84 -18.16
CA ASN A 475 -34.02 -27.55 -19.42
C ASN A 475 -35.33 -28.34 -19.51
N LEU A 476 -36.42 -27.62 -19.78
CA LEU A 476 -37.79 -28.11 -19.70
C LEU A 476 -38.30 -28.41 -21.11
N TYR A 477 -38.66 -29.66 -21.36
CA TYR A 477 -39.22 -30.11 -22.63
C TYR A 477 -40.70 -30.42 -22.50
N LYS A 478 -41.45 -30.13 -23.57
CA LYS A 478 -42.82 -30.61 -23.81
C LYS A 478 -42.77 -31.53 -25.02
N ASP A 479 -43.01 -32.82 -24.81
CA ASP A 479 -42.79 -33.89 -25.79
C ASP A 479 -41.34 -33.93 -26.34
N LYS A 480 -41.04 -33.11 -27.36
CA LYS A 480 -39.68 -32.91 -27.93
C LYS A 480 -39.27 -31.43 -28.06
N GLU A 481 -40.16 -30.49 -27.80
CA GLU A 481 -39.91 -29.06 -27.91
C GLU A 481 -39.30 -28.52 -26.62
N LEU A 482 -38.26 -27.68 -26.71
CA LEU A 482 -37.65 -27.01 -25.57
C LEU A 482 -38.49 -25.79 -25.20
N VAL A 483 -39.18 -25.85 -24.06
CA VAL A 483 -40.18 -24.87 -23.60
C VAL A 483 -39.80 -24.18 -22.28
N GLY A 484 -38.50 -24.05 -22.01
CA GLY A 484 -37.98 -23.27 -20.88
C GLY A 484 -36.86 -23.97 -20.10
N ASN A 485 -36.73 -23.62 -18.83
CA ASN A 485 -35.85 -24.24 -17.84
C ASN A 485 -36.48 -24.05 -16.44
N ILE A 486 -36.55 -25.11 -15.62
CA ILE A 486 -37.25 -25.08 -14.31
C ILE A 486 -36.61 -24.13 -13.28
N TYR A 487 -35.42 -23.59 -13.55
CA TYR A 487 -34.79 -22.58 -12.70
C TYR A 487 -35.12 -21.13 -13.14
N PHE A 488 -35.74 -20.92 -14.31
CA PHE A 488 -36.30 -19.62 -14.70
C PHE A 488 -37.64 -19.34 -14.01
N LYS A 489 -38.06 -18.08 -13.99
CA LYS A 489 -39.41 -17.67 -13.55
C LYS A 489 -40.48 -18.26 -14.48
N SER A 490 -41.70 -18.36 -13.96
CA SER A 490 -42.84 -18.83 -14.76
C SER A 490 -43.24 -17.83 -15.85
N SER A 491 -43.51 -18.33 -17.04
CA SER A 491 -44.11 -17.58 -18.15
C SER A 491 -44.80 -18.53 -19.13
N ASP A 492 -45.49 -17.99 -20.15
CA ASP A 492 -46.02 -18.78 -21.27
C ASP A 492 -44.94 -19.60 -22.00
N LYS A 493 -43.66 -19.18 -21.90
CA LYS A 493 -42.48 -19.85 -22.46
C LYS A 493 -41.61 -20.56 -21.40
N ASN A 494 -42.14 -20.70 -20.18
CA ASN A 494 -41.56 -21.52 -19.11
C ASN A 494 -42.66 -21.90 -18.10
N PRO A 495 -43.51 -22.91 -18.40
CA PRO A 495 -44.71 -23.16 -17.62
C PRO A 495 -44.44 -23.71 -16.21
N PHE A 496 -43.28 -24.34 -15.97
CA PHE A 496 -42.89 -24.90 -14.67
C PHE A 496 -41.65 -24.22 -14.10
N ARG A 497 -41.63 -24.02 -12.78
CA ARG A 497 -40.44 -23.59 -12.01
C ARG A 497 -40.28 -24.38 -10.71
N VAL A 498 -39.09 -24.37 -10.13
CA VAL A 498 -38.87 -24.79 -8.73
C VAL A 498 -39.39 -23.76 -7.72
N ALA A 499 -39.37 -24.09 -6.43
CA ALA A 499 -39.62 -23.15 -5.35
C ALA A 499 -38.56 -22.01 -5.36
N ASN A 500 -38.99 -20.76 -5.16
CA ASN A 500 -38.11 -19.60 -5.08
C ASN A 500 -37.40 -19.56 -3.71
N THR A 501 -36.28 -20.28 -3.61
CA THR A 501 -35.49 -20.41 -2.39
C THR A 501 -34.02 -20.71 -2.70
N SER A 502 -33.17 -20.66 -1.67
CA SER A 502 -31.79 -21.16 -1.73
C SER A 502 -31.79 -22.69 -1.82
N TYR A 503 -30.79 -23.27 -2.47
CA TYR A 503 -30.51 -24.70 -2.54
C TYR A 503 -29.02 -24.91 -2.25
N LEU A 504 -28.65 -26.04 -1.64
CA LEU A 504 -27.26 -26.47 -1.53
C LEU A 504 -26.98 -27.53 -2.59
N TRP A 505 -26.06 -27.23 -3.50
CA TRP A 505 -25.62 -28.14 -4.55
C TRP A 505 -24.17 -28.59 -4.30
N MET A 506 -23.83 -29.74 -4.88
CA MET A 506 -22.52 -30.36 -4.76
C MET A 506 -22.08 -30.94 -6.09
N SER A 507 -20.85 -30.61 -6.51
CA SER A 507 -20.11 -31.33 -7.55
C SER A 507 -18.85 -31.95 -6.96
N TYR A 508 -18.28 -32.95 -7.62
CA TYR A 508 -17.04 -33.60 -7.18
C TYR A 508 -16.06 -33.86 -8.33
N SER A 509 -14.79 -34.04 -7.98
CA SER A 509 -13.71 -34.45 -8.89
C SER A 509 -13.00 -35.68 -8.32
N ASP A 510 -12.81 -36.70 -9.18
CA ASP A 510 -12.04 -37.92 -8.88
C ASP A 510 -10.65 -37.91 -9.54
N ASP A 511 -10.35 -36.90 -10.37
CA ASP A 511 -9.16 -36.81 -11.20
C ASP A 511 -8.18 -35.70 -10.78
N ASP A 512 -8.29 -35.23 -9.54
CA ASP A 512 -7.47 -34.16 -8.95
C ASP A 512 -7.77 -32.76 -9.53
N GLY A 513 -9.05 -32.47 -9.70
CA GLY A 513 -9.60 -31.15 -10.06
C GLY A 513 -9.59 -30.83 -11.55
N GLN A 514 -9.29 -31.80 -12.42
CA GLN A 514 -9.20 -31.61 -13.87
C GLN A 514 -10.58 -31.64 -14.53
N THR A 515 -11.45 -32.54 -14.09
CA THR A 515 -12.88 -32.55 -14.43
C THR A 515 -13.73 -32.64 -13.16
N TRP A 516 -14.98 -32.19 -13.30
CA TRP A 516 -15.95 -32.13 -12.21
C TRP A 516 -17.25 -32.83 -12.62
N SER A 517 -18.04 -33.27 -11.66
CA SER A 517 -19.33 -33.93 -11.90
C SER A 517 -20.43 -32.91 -12.21
N ALA A 518 -21.50 -33.39 -12.85
CA ALA A 518 -22.78 -32.66 -12.87
C ALA A 518 -23.26 -32.35 -11.43
N PRO A 519 -23.89 -31.19 -11.18
CA PRO A 519 -24.32 -30.81 -9.84
C PRO A 519 -25.42 -31.73 -9.27
N LYS A 520 -25.25 -32.19 -8.03
CA LYS A 520 -26.24 -32.91 -7.23
C LYS A 520 -26.85 -31.96 -6.19
N ASP A 521 -28.17 -31.93 -6.07
CA ASP A 521 -28.86 -31.25 -4.96
C ASP A 521 -28.72 -32.09 -3.68
N ILE A 522 -28.23 -31.48 -2.59
CA ILE A 522 -28.08 -32.11 -1.27
C ILE A 522 -28.99 -31.50 -0.20
N THR A 523 -29.73 -30.44 -0.54
CA THR A 523 -30.64 -29.70 0.37
C THR A 523 -31.61 -30.59 1.16
N PRO A 524 -32.23 -31.66 0.58
CA PRO A 524 -33.23 -32.47 1.29
C PRO A 524 -32.76 -33.19 2.57
N GLY A 525 -31.46 -33.45 2.73
CA GLY A 525 -30.91 -34.06 3.96
C GLY A 525 -30.62 -33.05 5.08
N ILE A 526 -30.67 -31.76 4.76
CA ILE A 526 -30.05 -30.67 5.54
C ILE A 526 -31.09 -29.63 5.99
N ARG A 527 -31.99 -29.21 5.09
CA ARG A 527 -32.96 -28.14 5.35
C ARG A 527 -34.06 -28.58 6.31
N GLN A 528 -34.43 -27.65 7.21
CA GLN A 528 -35.63 -27.73 8.04
C GLN A 528 -36.59 -26.59 7.65
N ASP A 529 -37.90 -26.80 7.74
CA ASP A 529 -38.94 -25.89 7.20
C ASP A 529 -38.88 -24.43 7.70
N TRP A 530 -38.31 -24.19 8.88
CA TRP A 530 -38.17 -22.85 9.45
C TRP A 530 -37.04 -22.03 8.80
N MET A 531 -36.09 -22.68 8.12
CA MET A 531 -34.90 -22.07 7.53
C MET A 531 -35.30 -21.28 6.27
N LYS A 532 -35.49 -19.96 6.39
CA LYS A 532 -35.77 -19.08 5.24
C LYS A 532 -34.60 -19.12 4.26
N PHE A 533 -33.38 -18.95 4.74
CA PHE A 533 -32.15 -19.16 3.97
C PHE A 533 -31.27 -20.22 4.65
N LEU A 534 -30.61 -21.03 3.83
CA LEU A 534 -29.56 -21.97 4.18
C LEU A 534 -28.52 -21.88 3.05
N GLY A 535 -27.27 -21.58 3.40
CA GLY A 535 -26.16 -21.48 2.45
C GLY A 535 -24.80 -21.70 3.11
N THR A 536 -23.72 -21.70 2.32
CA THR A 536 -22.37 -22.02 2.82
C THR A 536 -21.72 -20.90 3.66
N GLY A 537 -20.65 -21.24 4.37
CA GLY A 537 -19.61 -20.28 4.75
C GLY A 537 -18.40 -20.52 3.83
N PRO A 538 -18.14 -19.65 2.84
CA PRO A 538 -17.26 -20.00 1.73
C PRO A 538 -15.77 -20.09 2.09
N GLY A 539 -15.03 -20.84 1.29
CA GLY A 539 -13.61 -21.14 1.46
C GLY A 539 -13.34 -22.65 1.46
N THR A 540 -12.95 -23.21 2.61
CA THR A 540 -12.59 -24.62 2.75
C THR A 540 -13.33 -25.33 3.88
N GLY A 541 -13.70 -26.59 3.62
CA GLY A 541 -14.12 -27.55 4.63
C GLY A 541 -12.94 -28.37 5.14
N ILE A 542 -13.19 -29.25 6.11
CA ILE A 542 -12.18 -30.17 6.66
C ILE A 542 -12.69 -31.61 6.73
N VAL A 543 -11.77 -32.55 6.90
CA VAL A 543 -12.08 -33.91 7.33
C VAL A 543 -11.48 -34.15 8.70
N LEU A 544 -12.26 -34.72 9.63
CA LEU A 544 -11.82 -34.95 11.00
C LEU A 544 -10.70 -36.01 11.05
N ARG A 545 -9.59 -35.63 11.68
CA ARG A 545 -8.33 -36.40 11.75
C ARG A 545 -8.27 -37.30 12.99
N THR A 546 -8.94 -36.88 14.07
CA THR A 546 -8.97 -37.52 15.39
C THR A 546 -10.39 -37.56 15.98
N GLY A 547 -10.57 -38.33 17.06
CA GLY A 547 -11.86 -38.49 17.75
C GLY A 547 -12.74 -39.61 17.18
N GLU A 548 -13.94 -39.75 17.75
CA GLU A 548 -14.92 -40.78 17.38
C GLU A 548 -15.40 -40.65 15.93
N HIS A 549 -15.56 -39.41 15.45
CA HIS A 549 -16.00 -39.09 14.09
C HIS A 549 -14.85 -38.87 13.10
N LYS A 550 -13.71 -39.56 13.30
CA LYS A 550 -12.59 -39.52 12.34
C LYS A 550 -13.06 -39.98 10.96
N GLY A 551 -12.79 -39.17 9.93
CA GLY A 551 -13.27 -39.38 8.56
C GLY A 551 -14.54 -38.59 8.20
N ARG A 552 -15.23 -38.00 9.18
CA ARG A 552 -16.35 -37.07 8.92
C ARG A 552 -15.87 -35.87 8.10
N ILE A 553 -16.58 -35.59 7.02
CA ILE A 553 -16.43 -34.35 6.24
C ILE A 553 -17.25 -33.25 6.91
N LEU A 554 -16.68 -32.06 7.08
CA LEU A 554 -17.32 -30.86 7.64
C LEU A 554 -17.24 -29.70 6.64
N VAL A 555 -18.38 -29.06 6.36
CA VAL A 555 -18.50 -27.88 5.50
C VAL A 555 -19.18 -26.75 6.29
N PRO A 556 -18.61 -25.53 6.36
CA PRO A 556 -19.27 -24.39 6.98
C PRO A 556 -20.54 -23.97 6.26
N ALA A 557 -21.53 -23.53 7.04
CA ALA A 557 -22.81 -23.04 6.56
C ALA A 557 -23.37 -21.97 7.50
N TYR A 558 -24.40 -21.25 7.06
CA TYR A 558 -25.22 -20.43 7.95
C TYR A 558 -26.69 -20.43 7.52
N THR A 559 -27.54 -19.97 8.44
CA THR A 559 -29.00 -20.05 8.31
C THR A 559 -29.68 -18.78 8.80
N THR A 560 -30.89 -18.51 8.27
CA THR A 560 -31.81 -17.50 8.80
C THR A 560 -33.22 -18.08 8.97
N ASN A 561 -34.05 -17.46 9.80
CA ASN A 561 -35.43 -17.86 10.01
C ASN A 561 -36.44 -16.94 9.29
N ASN A 562 -37.69 -17.41 9.23
CA ASN A 562 -38.82 -16.64 8.68
C ASN A 562 -39.33 -15.48 9.58
N ILE A 563 -38.76 -15.26 10.78
CA ILE A 563 -39.20 -14.21 11.73
C ILE A 563 -38.46 -12.89 11.50
N SER A 564 -37.14 -12.93 11.34
CA SER A 564 -36.30 -11.72 11.17
C SER A 564 -35.27 -11.80 10.05
N HIS A 565 -35.09 -12.97 9.43
CA HIS A 565 -34.22 -13.18 8.26
C HIS A 565 -32.82 -12.54 8.46
N LEU A 566 -32.28 -11.86 7.45
CA LEU A 566 -31.00 -11.12 7.52
C LEU A 566 -30.96 -9.99 8.59
N GLY A 567 -32.12 -9.52 9.07
CA GLY A 567 -32.23 -8.43 10.04
C GLY A 567 -31.89 -8.82 11.48
N GLY A 568 -31.98 -10.11 11.84
CA GLY A 568 -31.78 -10.52 13.23
C GLY A 568 -31.67 -12.01 13.53
N SER A 569 -31.57 -12.90 12.52
CA SER A 569 -31.57 -14.36 12.75
C SER A 569 -30.34 -15.11 12.23
N GLN A 570 -29.41 -14.44 11.52
CA GLN A 570 -28.25 -15.10 10.94
C GLN A 570 -27.46 -15.86 12.01
N SER A 571 -27.31 -17.17 11.77
CA SER A 571 -26.63 -18.09 12.68
C SER A 571 -25.79 -19.09 11.89
N SER A 572 -24.48 -19.11 12.14
CA SER A 572 -23.50 -20.08 11.62
C SER A 572 -23.85 -21.50 12.05
N ARG A 573 -23.41 -22.51 11.29
CA ARG A 573 -23.46 -23.94 11.64
C ARG A 573 -22.45 -24.73 10.79
N LEU A 574 -22.40 -26.04 11.02
CA LEU A 574 -21.75 -26.99 10.11
C LEU A 574 -22.79 -27.88 9.44
N ILE A 575 -22.54 -28.25 8.18
CA ILE A 575 -23.11 -29.45 7.59
C ILE A 575 -22.03 -30.53 7.55
N TYR A 576 -22.43 -31.80 7.61
CA TYR A 576 -21.50 -32.92 7.70
C TYR A 576 -21.97 -34.17 6.94
N SER A 577 -21.00 -35.02 6.59
CA SER A 577 -21.21 -36.34 6.01
C SER A 577 -20.27 -37.35 6.66
N ASP A 578 -20.82 -38.49 7.08
CA ASP A 578 -20.10 -39.63 7.67
C ASP A 578 -19.94 -40.80 6.67
N ASP A 579 -20.42 -40.64 5.43
CA ASP A 579 -20.53 -41.70 4.41
C ASP A 579 -19.86 -41.33 3.07
N HIS A 580 -18.78 -40.53 3.14
CA HIS A 580 -18.00 -40.06 1.99
C HIS A 580 -18.84 -39.25 0.97
N GLY A 581 -19.70 -38.35 1.46
CA GLY A 581 -20.48 -37.40 0.67
C GLY A 581 -21.75 -37.95 0.02
N VAL A 582 -22.20 -39.15 0.42
CA VAL A 582 -23.39 -39.78 -0.14
C VAL A 582 -24.66 -39.15 0.47
N THR A 583 -24.72 -39.02 1.79
CA THR A 583 -25.73 -38.28 2.55
C THR A 583 -25.09 -37.12 3.35
N TRP A 584 -25.92 -36.14 3.71
CA TRP A 584 -25.49 -34.92 4.39
C TRP A 584 -26.52 -34.51 5.45
N HIS A 585 -26.03 -33.96 6.57
CA HIS A 585 -26.81 -33.55 7.73
C HIS A 585 -26.37 -32.16 8.22
N ALA A 586 -27.22 -31.47 9.00
CA ALA A 586 -26.87 -30.24 9.69
C ALA A 586 -26.63 -30.47 11.19
N GLY A 587 -25.59 -29.86 11.77
CA GLY A 587 -25.43 -29.71 13.21
C GLY A 587 -26.29 -28.56 13.77
N GLU A 588 -26.30 -28.40 15.10
CA GLU A 588 -26.77 -27.17 15.76
C GLU A 588 -26.01 -25.94 15.24
N ALA A 589 -26.62 -24.76 15.33
CA ALA A 589 -25.90 -23.49 15.30
C ALA A 589 -25.33 -23.17 16.70
N PRO A 590 -24.23 -22.40 16.82
CA PRO A 590 -23.78 -21.86 18.11
C PRO A 590 -24.82 -20.94 18.78
N ASN A 591 -25.85 -20.50 18.05
CA ASN A 591 -27.00 -19.75 18.58
C ASN A 591 -28.17 -20.64 19.04
N ASP A 592 -28.13 -21.95 18.85
CA ASP A 592 -29.20 -22.86 19.28
C ASP A 592 -29.11 -23.12 20.79
N ASN A 593 -30.15 -22.71 21.52
CA ASN A 593 -30.25 -22.77 22.97
C ASN A 593 -29.14 -21.98 23.71
N ARG A 594 -28.64 -20.89 23.11
CA ARG A 594 -27.57 -20.06 23.70
C ARG A 594 -28.13 -19.01 24.66
N PRO A 595 -27.63 -18.89 25.90
CA PRO A 595 -27.93 -17.77 26.79
C PRO A 595 -27.37 -16.43 26.24
N VAL A 596 -28.20 -15.40 26.18
CA VAL A 596 -27.82 -14.03 25.79
C VAL A 596 -28.57 -13.03 26.68
N GLY A 597 -27.82 -12.33 27.53
CA GLY A 597 -28.41 -11.44 28.54
C GLY A 597 -29.32 -12.22 29.50
N ASN A 598 -30.56 -11.76 29.67
CA ASN A 598 -31.55 -12.39 30.56
C ASN A 598 -32.43 -13.44 29.85
N GLY A 599 -32.07 -13.88 28.63
CA GLY A 599 -32.87 -14.81 27.83
C GLY A 599 -32.03 -15.89 27.16
N VAL A 600 -32.71 -16.80 26.47
CA VAL A 600 -32.10 -17.85 25.63
C VAL A 600 -32.59 -17.65 24.20
N ILE A 601 -31.67 -17.71 23.24
CA ILE A 601 -31.96 -17.64 21.79
C ILE A 601 -31.91 -19.03 21.16
N HIS A 602 -32.54 -19.16 19.99
CA HIS A 602 -32.50 -20.34 19.13
C HIS A 602 -32.59 -19.87 17.67
N SER A 603 -31.84 -20.46 16.73
CA SER A 603 -31.74 -19.94 15.35
C SER A 603 -33.10 -19.88 14.64
N SER A 604 -33.99 -20.85 14.90
CA SER A 604 -35.36 -20.87 14.35
C SER A 604 -36.29 -19.75 14.83
N THR A 605 -35.99 -19.09 15.95
CA THR A 605 -36.84 -18.04 16.55
C THR A 605 -36.13 -16.71 16.81
N MET A 606 -34.80 -16.65 16.64
CA MET A 606 -34.01 -15.46 16.96
C MET A 606 -34.44 -14.22 16.17
N ASN A 607 -34.53 -13.10 16.90
CA ASN A 607 -34.58 -11.75 16.36
C ASN A 607 -33.70 -10.85 17.25
N ASN A 608 -32.38 -10.98 17.09
CA ASN A 608 -31.38 -10.25 17.87
C ASN A 608 -30.16 -9.95 16.99
N GLY A 609 -30.15 -8.74 16.40
CA GLY A 609 -29.08 -8.29 15.51
C GLY A 609 -27.68 -8.35 16.14
N GLY A 610 -27.56 -8.14 17.46
CA GLY A 610 -26.29 -8.17 18.19
C GLY A 610 -25.79 -9.58 18.55
N ALA A 611 -26.58 -10.63 18.30
CA ALA A 611 -26.21 -12.02 18.55
C ALA A 611 -25.88 -12.80 17.25
N GLN A 612 -25.94 -12.15 16.09
CA GLN A 612 -25.73 -12.78 14.79
C GLN A 612 -24.27 -13.20 14.57
N ASN A 613 -24.12 -14.39 14.00
CA ASN A 613 -22.88 -14.93 13.43
C ASN A 613 -23.24 -15.53 12.06
N THR A 614 -22.38 -15.36 11.04
CA THR A 614 -22.77 -15.60 9.65
C THR A 614 -21.83 -16.60 8.96
N GLU A 615 -21.12 -16.19 7.92
CA GLU A 615 -20.05 -16.96 7.29
C GLU A 615 -19.00 -17.36 8.33
N SER A 616 -18.39 -18.52 8.14
CA SER A 616 -17.47 -19.09 9.12
C SER A 616 -16.49 -20.05 8.47
N THR A 617 -15.39 -20.31 9.17
CA THR A 617 -14.32 -21.23 8.78
C THR A 617 -14.03 -22.19 9.94
N VAL A 618 -13.62 -23.41 9.62
CA VAL A 618 -13.61 -24.54 10.55
C VAL A 618 -12.25 -25.24 10.58
N LEU A 619 -11.77 -25.61 11.77
CA LEU A 619 -10.59 -26.46 11.95
C LEU A 619 -10.78 -27.44 13.11
N GLN A 620 -9.98 -28.51 13.13
CA GLN A 620 -9.89 -29.44 14.26
C GLN A 620 -8.52 -29.33 14.93
N LEU A 621 -8.52 -29.13 16.25
CA LEU A 621 -7.33 -29.15 17.10
C LEU A 621 -6.88 -30.59 17.42
N ASN A 622 -5.63 -30.80 17.81
CA ASN A 622 -5.12 -32.15 18.13
C ASN A 622 -5.81 -32.79 19.34
N ASN A 623 -6.39 -31.98 20.25
CA ASN A 623 -7.19 -32.48 21.37
C ASN A 623 -8.58 -33.04 20.95
N GLY A 624 -8.95 -32.90 19.67
CA GLY A 624 -10.22 -33.35 19.09
C GLY A 624 -11.26 -32.25 18.92
N ASP A 625 -11.10 -31.09 19.58
CA ASP A 625 -12.02 -29.95 19.48
C ASP A 625 -12.20 -29.49 18.03
N VAL A 626 -13.45 -29.27 17.63
CA VAL A 626 -13.77 -28.52 16.41
C VAL A 626 -13.97 -27.05 16.80
N LYS A 627 -13.26 -26.15 16.14
CA LYS A 627 -13.38 -24.69 16.32
C LYS A 627 -14.03 -24.07 15.09
N LEU A 628 -15.02 -23.20 15.31
CA LEU A 628 -15.71 -22.44 14.28
C LEU A 628 -15.45 -20.95 14.50
N PHE A 629 -14.69 -20.34 13.59
CA PHE A 629 -14.36 -18.92 13.59
C PHE A 629 -15.41 -18.19 12.73
N MET A 630 -16.07 -17.17 13.27
CA MET A 630 -17.32 -16.65 12.70
C MET A 630 -17.28 -15.14 12.47
N ARG A 631 -17.67 -14.71 11.27
CA ARG A 631 -18.00 -13.32 10.95
C ARG A 631 -19.15 -12.85 11.84
N GLY A 632 -19.03 -11.66 12.43
CA GLY A 632 -20.08 -11.11 13.29
C GLY A 632 -20.02 -9.61 13.51
N LEU A 633 -20.96 -9.08 14.29
CA LEU A 633 -21.17 -7.64 14.45
C LEU A 633 -20.53 -7.06 15.73
N THR A 634 -19.57 -7.75 16.32
CA THR A 634 -18.91 -7.36 17.59
C THR A 634 -17.64 -6.52 17.43
N GLY A 635 -17.05 -6.48 16.22
CA GLY A 635 -15.79 -5.77 15.93
C GLY A 635 -14.52 -6.52 16.38
N ASP A 636 -14.68 -7.75 16.84
CA ASP A 636 -13.61 -8.65 17.28
C ASP A 636 -13.94 -10.10 16.93
N LEU A 637 -12.91 -10.94 16.89
CA LEU A 637 -13.04 -12.34 16.52
C LEU A 637 -13.92 -13.12 17.50
N GLN A 638 -14.90 -13.85 16.95
CA GLN A 638 -15.77 -14.78 17.68
C GLN A 638 -15.45 -16.23 17.29
N VAL A 639 -15.27 -17.10 18.29
CA VAL A 639 -15.00 -18.53 18.10
C VAL A 639 -15.93 -19.39 18.96
N ALA A 640 -16.55 -20.40 18.36
CA ALA A 640 -17.30 -21.45 19.06
C ALA A 640 -16.51 -22.76 19.09
N THR A 641 -16.71 -23.56 20.14
CA THR A 641 -16.13 -24.91 20.28
C THR A 641 -17.22 -25.97 20.20
N SER A 642 -16.99 -27.03 19.44
CA SER A 642 -17.73 -28.30 19.50
C SER A 642 -16.80 -29.40 20.03
N LYS A 643 -17.37 -30.33 20.80
CA LYS A 643 -16.69 -31.49 21.40
C LYS A 643 -17.11 -32.83 20.78
N ASP A 644 -18.04 -32.78 19.82
CA ASP A 644 -18.74 -33.93 19.23
C ASP A 644 -18.66 -33.94 17.69
N GLY A 645 -17.56 -33.41 17.15
CA GLY A 645 -17.31 -33.39 15.70
C GLY A 645 -18.32 -32.54 14.92
N GLY A 646 -18.71 -31.38 15.47
CA GLY A 646 -19.52 -30.36 14.79
C GLY A 646 -21.04 -30.47 14.98
N VAL A 647 -21.54 -31.34 15.88
CA VAL A 647 -22.99 -31.58 16.04
C VAL A 647 -23.62 -30.61 17.03
N THR A 648 -22.98 -30.35 18.17
CA THR A 648 -23.42 -29.36 19.18
C THR A 648 -22.28 -28.44 19.62
N TRP A 649 -22.64 -27.30 20.22
CA TRP A 649 -21.70 -26.23 20.58
C TRP A 649 -21.73 -25.90 22.07
N GLU A 650 -20.56 -25.58 22.62
CA GLU A 650 -20.44 -24.90 23.91
C GLU A 650 -21.28 -23.61 23.90
N LYS A 651 -22.15 -23.43 24.89
CA LYS A 651 -23.12 -22.33 24.92
C LYS A 651 -22.51 -20.95 25.28
N THR A 652 -21.18 -20.86 25.31
CA THR A 652 -20.40 -19.62 25.44
C THR A 652 -19.53 -19.45 24.20
N ILE A 653 -19.77 -18.40 23.41
CA ILE A 653 -18.88 -18.01 22.31
C ILE A 653 -17.70 -17.24 22.92
N LYS A 654 -16.47 -17.68 22.63
CA LYS A 654 -15.24 -17.00 23.06
C LYS A 654 -15.01 -15.80 22.14
N ARG A 655 -14.61 -14.66 22.72
CA ARG A 655 -14.19 -13.46 22.00
C ARG A 655 -12.72 -13.18 22.25
N TYR A 656 -12.02 -12.74 21.21
CA TYR A 656 -10.61 -12.37 21.25
C TYR A 656 -10.46 -10.89 20.84
N PRO A 657 -10.63 -9.93 21.77
CA PRO A 657 -10.60 -8.49 21.47
C PRO A 657 -9.25 -7.98 20.93
N GLU A 658 -8.19 -8.78 21.00
CA GLU A 658 -6.88 -8.56 20.38
C GLU A 658 -6.88 -8.80 18.86
N VAL A 659 -7.74 -9.69 18.34
CA VAL A 659 -8.01 -9.83 16.90
C VAL A 659 -9.23 -8.97 16.55
N LYS A 660 -8.98 -7.82 15.92
CA LYS A 660 -10.05 -6.96 15.40
C LYS A 660 -10.65 -7.56 14.15
N ASP A 661 -11.97 -7.43 14.00
CA ASP A 661 -12.70 -8.03 12.89
C ASP A 661 -13.56 -7.00 12.15
N ALA A 662 -13.40 -6.97 10.82
CA ALA A 662 -14.30 -6.27 9.91
C ALA A 662 -15.45 -7.21 9.51
N TYR A 663 -16.63 -6.68 9.19
CA TYR A 663 -17.78 -7.49 8.80
C TYR A 663 -17.63 -8.06 7.36
N VAL A 664 -16.73 -9.03 7.21
CA VAL A 664 -16.37 -9.79 6.00
C VAL A 664 -15.99 -11.24 6.39
N GLN A 665 -15.89 -12.15 5.42
CA GLN A 665 -15.44 -13.52 5.67
C GLN A 665 -13.96 -13.55 6.13
N MET A 666 -13.61 -14.62 6.85
CA MET A 666 -12.27 -14.90 7.35
C MET A 666 -11.89 -16.36 7.08
N SER A 667 -10.60 -16.66 6.94
CA SER A 667 -10.08 -18.02 6.82
C SER A 667 -9.15 -18.36 7.98
N ALA A 668 -9.18 -19.61 8.46
CA ALA A 668 -8.31 -20.07 9.54
C ALA A 668 -7.87 -21.53 9.32
N ILE A 669 -6.60 -21.82 9.63
CA ILE A 669 -6.00 -23.15 9.48
C ILE A 669 -5.23 -23.56 10.74
N HIS A 670 -5.19 -24.87 11.01
CA HIS A 670 -4.33 -25.49 12.02
C HIS A 670 -3.01 -25.89 11.38
N THR A 671 -1.89 -25.64 12.05
CA THR A 671 -0.53 -26.01 11.61
C THR A 671 0.32 -26.45 12.81
N MET A 672 1.43 -27.14 12.55
CA MET A 672 2.38 -27.64 13.56
C MET A 672 3.78 -27.11 13.28
N HIS A 673 4.45 -26.58 14.30
CA HIS A 673 5.85 -26.14 14.22
C HIS A 673 6.61 -26.50 15.50
N ASP A 674 7.83 -27.03 15.40
CA ASP A 674 8.62 -27.57 16.53
C ASP A 674 7.85 -28.52 17.48
N GLY A 675 6.95 -29.33 16.94
CA GLY A 675 6.07 -30.21 17.73
C GLY A 675 5.01 -29.49 18.58
N LYS A 676 4.83 -28.17 18.40
CA LYS A 676 3.81 -27.33 19.05
C LYS A 676 2.68 -27.03 18.06
N GLU A 677 1.50 -26.80 18.60
CA GLU A 677 0.27 -26.60 17.83
C GLU A 677 -0.10 -25.11 17.73
N TYR A 678 -0.45 -24.68 16.52
CA TYR A 678 -0.77 -23.30 16.20
C TYR A 678 -2.00 -23.18 15.30
N VAL A 679 -2.62 -22.00 15.34
CA VAL A 679 -3.64 -21.57 14.38
C VAL A 679 -3.12 -20.33 13.64
N LEU A 680 -3.25 -20.32 12.33
CA LEU A 680 -3.17 -19.10 11.51
C LEU A 680 -4.58 -18.66 11.12
N LEU A 681 -4.82 -17.34 11.10
CA LEU A 681 -6.07 -16.73 10.65
C LEU A 681 -5.79 -15.51 9.78
N SER A 682 -6.61 -15.28 8.76
CA SER A 682 -6.57 -14.06 7.94
C SER A 682 -7.97 -13.42 7.78
N ASN A 683 -8.01 -12.11 7.95
CA ASN A 683 -9.18 -11.25 7.77
C ASN A 683 -8.73 -9.83 7.37
N ALA A 684 -9.69 -8.98 7.01
CA ALA A 684 -9.47 -7.55 6.80
C ALA A 684 -9.38 -6.79 8.14
N ALA A 685 -8.59 -5.72 8.22
CA ALA A 685 -8.38 -4.96 9.44
C ALA A 685 -9.69 -4.34 9.98
N GLY A 686 -10.12 -4.83 11.15
CA GLY A 686 -11.26 -4.29 11.89
C GLY A 686 -10.89 -3.22 12.94
N PRO A 687 -11.87 -2.74 13.72
CA PRO A 687 -13.30 -3.07 13.65
C PRO A 687 -14.03 -2.25 12.58
N GLY A 688 -15.05 -2.83 11.93
CA GLY A 688 -15.98 -2.05 11.11
C GLY A 688 -16.59 -2.79 9.93
N ARG A 689 -16.74 -2.07 8.81
CA ARG A 689 -17.22 -2.60 7.52
C ARG A 689 -16.28 -2.28 6.35
N GLU A 690 -15.15 -1.63 6.64
CA GLU A 690 -14.11 -1.37 5.65
C GLU A 690 -13.43 -2.70 5.29
N ARG A 691 -13.26 -2.94 3.98
CA ARG A 691 -12.64 -4.14 3.42
C ARG A 691 -11.24 -3.79 2.94
N LYS A 692 -10.32 -3.64 3.90
CA LYS A 692 -8.95 -3.20 3.65
C LYS A 692 -7.94 -3.84 4.58
N ASP A 693 -6.67 -3.71 4.21
CA ASP A 693 -5.49 -4.01 5.03
C ASP A 693 -5.56 -5.44 5.59
N GLY A 694 -5.32 -6.41 4.71
CA GLY A 694 -5.33 -7.84 5.03
C GLY A 694 -4.23 -8.20 6.03
N LEU A 695 -4.64 -8.86 7.10
CA LEU A 695 -3.76 -9.31 8.19
C LEU A 695 -3.59 -10.84 8.15
N VAL A 696 -2.46 -11.32 8.66
CA VAL A 696 -2.27 -12.70 9.10
C VAL A 696 -1.95 -12.70 10.59
N HIS A 697 -2.65 -13.55 11.32
CA HIS A 697 -2.59 -13.67 12.77
C HIS A 697 -2.09 -15.06 13.17
N LEU A 698 -1.16 -15.10 14.12
CA LEU A 698 -0.63 -16.35 14.69
C LEU A 698 -1.12 -16.52 16.13
N ALA A 699 -1.76 -17.65 16.43
CA ALA A 699 -2.07 -18.09 17.79
C ALA A 699 -1.37 -19.39 18.14
N ARG A 700 -0.84 -19.48 19.36
CA ARG A 700 -0.51 -20.76 20.00
C ARG A 700 -1.78 -21.41 20.53
N VAL A 701 -1.91 -22.72 20.37
CA VAL A 701 -2.98 -23.51 20.99
C VAL A 701 -2.54 -23.94 22.38
N GLU A 702 -3.34 -23.62 23.39
CA GLU A 702 -3.12 -24.04 24.78
C GLU A 702 -3.67 -25.46 25.03
N LYS A 703 -3.17 -26.14 26.06
CA LYS A 703 -3.55 -27.53 26.39
C LYS A 703 -5.06 -27.75 26.64
N ASN A 704 -5.80 -26.69 26.97
CA ASN A 704 -7.25 -26.72 27.17
C ASN A 704 -8.07 -26.41 25.89
N GLY A 705 -7.42 -26.11 24.75
CA GLY A 705 -8.08 -25.70 23.52
C GLY A 705 -8.45 -24.21 23.47
N GLU A 706 -7.90 -23.37 24.34
CA GLU A 706 -7.90 -21.91 24.16
C GLU A 706 -6.76 -21.46 23.22
N LEU A 707 -6.89 -20.26 22.66
CA LEU A 707 -5.93 -19.67 21.73
C LEU A 707 -5.24 -18.47 22.38
N THR A 708 -3.91 -18.42 22.33
CA THR A 708 -3.11 -17.25 22.74
C THR A 708 -2.55 -16.60 21.48
N TRP A 709 -3.11 -15.47 21.06
CA TRP A 709 -2.62 -14.71 19.90
C TRP A 709 -1.28 -14.06 20.21
N LEU A 710 -0.32 -14.18 19.28
CA LEU A 710 1.09 -13.81 19.47
C LEU A 710 1.53 -12.69 18.52
N LYS A 711 1.08 -12.72 17.26
CA LYS A 711 1.50 -11.82 16.16
C LYS A 711 0.31 -11.44 15.28
N HIS A 712 0.38 -10.24 14.69
CA HIS A 712 -0.69 -9.63 13.90
C HIS A 712 -0.03 -8.81 12.78
N ASN A 713 0.25 -9.44 11.64
CA ASN A 713 1.17 -8.92 10.63
C ASN A 713 0.43 -8.60 9.33
N LEU A 714 0.73 -7.45 8.72
CA LEU A 714 0.12 -7.01 7.46
C LEU A 714 0.68 -7.84 6.29
N ILE A 715 -0.20 -8.52 5.53
CA ILE A 715 0.16 -9.29 4.33
C ILE A 715 -0.16 -8.52 3.03
N GLN A 716 -1.17 -7.64 3.07
CA GLN A 716 -1.58 -6.81 1.94
C GLN A 716 -2.21 -5.49 2.43
N GLY A 717 -1.62 -4.35 2.10
CA GLY A 717 -2.27 -3.05 2.29
C GLY A 717 -3.27 -2.72 1.16
N GLY A 718 -4.19 -1.80 1.40
CA GLY A 718 -5.22 -1.42 0.43
C GLY A 718 -6.44 -2.35 0.48
N GLU A 719 -7.23 -2.47 -0.59
CA GLU A 719 -8.46 -3.28 -0.56
C GLU A 719 -8.17 -4.77 -0.24
N PHE A 720 -8.92 -5.35 0.70
CA PHE A 720 -8.81 -6.76 1.09
C PHE A 720 -10.15 -7.25 1.66
N ALA A 721 -10.69 -8.35 1.14
CA ALA A 721 -12.02 -8.83 1.53
C ALA A 721 -12.06 -10.34 1.83
N TYR A 722 -12.85 -11.13 1.10
CA TYR A 722 -12.95 -12.58 1.34
C TYR A 722 -11.60 -13.25 1.03
N ASN A 723 -11.22 -14.27 1.78
CA ASN A 723 -9.93 -14.93 1.66
C ASN A 723 -9.96 -16.43 1.99
N SER A 724 -8.93 -17.16 1.56
CA SER A 724 -8.73 -18.58 1.88
C SER A 724 -7.25 -18.85 2.12
N LEU A 725 -6.92 -19.31 3.32
CA LEU A 725 -5.59 -19.79 3.73
C LEU A 725 -5.44 -21.29 3.46
N GLN A 726 -4.23 -21.70 3.05
CA GLN A 726 -3.87 -23.10 2.87
C GLN A 726 -2.41 -23.34 3.29
N GLU A 727 -2.16 -24.35 4.12
CA GLU A 727 -0.80 -24.83 4.40
C GLU A 727 -0.22 -25.55 3.16
N LEU A 728 0.99 -25.18 2.75
CA LEU A 728 1.65 -25.73 1.57
C LEU A 728 2.70 -26.81 1.94
N GLY A 729 3.07 -26.89 3.21
CA GLY A 729 4.13 -27.76 3.74
C GLY A 729 5.41 -26.98 4.05
N ASN A 730 6.33 -27.58 4.81
CA ASN A 730 7.64 -27.02 5.18
C ASN A 730 7.58 -25.61 5.83
N GLY A 731 6.47 -25.26 6.48
CA GLY A 731 6.25 -23.93 7.05
C GLY A 731 5.90 -22.84 6.02
N GLU A 732 5.54 -23.21 4.79
CA GLU A 732 4.98 -22.29 3.78
C GLU A 732 3.44 -22.31 3.78
N TYR A 733 2.84 -21.15 3.50
CA TYR A 733 1.39 -20.93 3.49
C TYR A 733 0.98 -20.11 2.28
N GLY A 734 -0.11 -20.50 1.63
CA GLY A 734 -0.74 -19.78 0.54
C GLY A 734 -1.97 -19.02 1.03
N LEU A 735 -2.21 -17.84 0.46
CA LEU A 735 -3.37 -17.00 0.71
C LEU A 735 -3.96 -16.55 -0.63
N LEU A 736 -5.19 -16.96 -0.92
CA LEU A 736 -6.00 -16.47 -2.04
C LEU A 736 -7.02 -15.46 -1.49
N TYR A 737 -7.14 -14.27 -2.08
CA TYR A 737 -7.91 -13.16 -1.51
C TYR A 737 -8.56 -12.25 -2.56
N GLU A 738 -9.72 -11.68 -2.21
CA GLU A 738 -10.34 -10.58 -2.97
C GLU A 738 -9.50 -9.30 -2.82
N HIS A 739 -9.01 -8.78 -3.96
CA HIS A 739 -8.22 -7.56 -4.05
C HIS A 739 -8.65 -6.72 -5.26
N ARG A 740 -8.13 -5.49 -5.34
CA ARG A 740 -8.38 -4.57 -6.44
C ARG A 740 -7.32 -3.46 -6.47
N GLU A 741 -6.68 -3.28 -7.62
CA GLU A 741 -5.85 -2.12 -7.93
C GLU A 741 -6.66 -0.96 -8.53
N ASN A 742 -6.03 0.22 -8.65
CA ASN A 742 -6.60 1.33 -9.41
C ASN A 742 -6.87 0.90 -10.87
N GLY A 743 -8.04 1.25 -11.40
CA GLY A 743 -8.48 0.85 -12.74
C GLY A 743 -9.07 -0.57 -12.84
N GLN A 744 -8.72 -1.51 -11.97
CA GLN A 744 -9.40 -2.82 -11.88
C GLN A 744 -10.86 -2.66 -11.41
N ASN A 745 -11.71 -3.63 -11.76
CA ASN A 745 -13.05 -3.77 -11.23
C ASN A 745 -13.01 -4.39 -9.81
N TYR A 746 -14.08 -4.20 -9.06
CA TYR A 746 -14.37 -5.06 -7.90
C TYR A 746 -14.74 -6.46 -8.40
N TYR A 747 -14.22 -7.57 -7.86
CA TYR A 747 -12.87 -7.75 -7.34
C TYR A 747 -12.08 -8.63 -8.32
N THR A 748 -10.76 -8.64 -8.17
CA THR A 748 -9.83 -9.66 -8.68
C THR A 748 -9.57 -10.69 -7.57
N LEU A 749 -9.32 -11.96 -7.92
CA LEU A 749 -8.78 -12.93 -6.96
C LEU A 749 -7.27 -13.03 -7.11
N SER A 750 -6.57 -12.59 -6.07
CA SER A 750 -5.11 -12.50 -5.99
C SER A 750 -4.54 -13.52 -5.02
N TYR A 751 -3.27 -13.90 -5.23
CA TYR A 751 -2.54 -14.90 -4.46
C TYR A 751 -1.23 -14.34 -3.94
N LYS A 752 -0.86 -14.78 -2.72
CA LYS A 752 0.47 -14.64 -2.13
C LYS A 752 0.87 -15.92 -1.42
N LYS A 753 2.18 -16.19 -1.38
CA LYS A 753 2.79 -17.16 -0.48
C LYS A 753 3.60 -16.43 0.60
N PHE A 754 3.58 -16.94 1.82
CA PHE A 754 4.43 -16.48 2.92
C PHE A 754 4.90 -17.67 3.76
N ASN A 755 5.90 -17.47 4.63
CA ASN A 755 6.46 -18.54 5.46
C ASN A 755 6.28 -18.32 6.98
N TRP A 756 6.68 -19.33 7.76
CA TRP A 756 6.62 -19.33 9.22
C TRP A 756 7.37 -18.17 9.86
N ASP A 757 8.52 -17.79 9.32
CA ASP A 757 9.32 -16.70 9.86
C ASP A 757 8.60 -15.35 9.76
N PHE A 758 7.87 -15.10 8.66
CA PHE A 758 7.03 -13.90 8.51
C PHE A 758 5.92 -13.80 9.57
N VAL A 759 5.36 -14.91 10.04
CA VAL A 759 4.28 -14.91 11.05
C VAL A 759 4.75 -15.05 12.49
N SER A 760 6.00 -15.46 12.73
CA SER A 760 6.50 -15.79 14.09
C SER A 760 7.59 -14.84 14.62
N LYS A 761 8.52 -14.39 13.78
CA LYS A 761 9.61 -13.48 14.17
C LYS A 761 9.11 -12.03 14.29
N ASP A 762 9.87 -11.20 15.01
CA ASP A 762 9.58 -9.76 15.12
C ASP A 762 10.16 -8.97 13.95
N PHE A 763 9.38 -8.03 13.42
CA PHE A 763 9.80 -7.13 12.35
C PHE A 763 10.89 -6.16 12.83
N LEU A 764 11.94 -6.04 12.03
CA LEU A 764 13.11 -5.21 12.35
C LEU A 764 12.74 -3.73 12.18
N SER A 765 12.63 -3.01 13.28
CA SER A 765 12.41 -1.56 13.28
C SER A 765 13.76 -0.84 13.14
N PRO A 766 13.87 0.23 12.34
CA PRO A 766 15.09 1.03 12.25
C PRO A 766 15.55 1.53 13.63
N THR A 767 16.85 1.45 13.90
CA THR A 767 17.51 1.96 15.13
C THR A 767 18.26 3.27 14.88
N GLU A 768 18.61 3.52 13.62
CA GLU A 768 19.43 4.65 13.16
C GLU A 768 18.76 5.30 11.95
N ALA A 769 18.98 6.61 11.78
CA ALA A 769 18.75 7.31 10.54
C ALA A 769 20.08 7.41 9.80
N ARG A 770 20.21 6.74 8.65
CA ARG A 770 21.47 6.55 7.93
C ARG A 770 21.49 7.35 6.63
N VAL A 771 22.67 7.85 6.24
CA VAL A 771 22.88 8.32 4.86
C VAL A 771 22.64 7.15 3.91
N ASN A 772 21.64 7.28 3.06
CA ASN A 772 21.21 6.29 2.07
C ASN A 772 21.94 6.49 0.73
N GLN A 773 22.08 7.75 0.31
CA GLN A 773 22.83 8.13 -0.89
C GLN A 773 23.42 9.53 -0.79
N ILE A 774 24.37 9.82 -1.70
CA ILE A 774 25.07 11.11 -1.78
C ILE A 774 24.97 11.60 -3.22
N ILE A 775 24.52 12.84 -3.39
CA ILE A 775 24.16 13.43 -4.68
C ILE A 775 25.05 14.65 -4.91
N GLU A 776 25.78 14.73 -6.02
CA GLU A 776 26.40 15.99 -6.42
C GLU A 776 25.32 16.91 -7.01
N MET A 777 24.85 17.87 -6.21
CA MET A 777 23.77 18.79 -6.62
C MET A 777 24.27 19.82 -7.64
N LYS A 778 25.55 20.18 -7.55
CA LYS A 778 26.33 20.95 -8.50
C LYS A 778 27.79 20.93 -8.07
N LYS A 779 28.71 21.29 -8.96
CA LYS A 779 30.15 21.43 -8.70
C LYS A 779 30.45 22.12 -7.36
N GLY A 780 30.99 21.36 -6.40
CA GLY A 780 31.35 21.84 -5.05
C GLY A 780 30.21 21.85 -4.02
N VAL A 781 29.05 21.25 -4.32
CA VAL A 781 27.92 21.11 -3.39
C VAL A 781 27.35 19.70 -3.47
N ILE A 782 27.35 19.01 -2.33
CA ILE A 782 26.78 17.66 -2.18
C ILE A 782 25.50 17.69 -1.35
N GLY A 783 24.57 16.79 -1.63
CA GLY A 783 23.45 16.44 -0.78
C GLY A 783 23.70 15.09 -0.09
N LEU A 784 23.57 15.04 1.23
CA LEU A 784 23.44 13.79 1.99
C LEU A 784 21.95 13.50 2.15
N GLU A 785 21.45 12.43 1.54
CA GLU A 785 20.06 11.98 1.69
C GLU A 785 19.98 10.86 2.73
N PHE A 786 19.10 10.99 3.71
CA PHE A 786 18.90 10.01 4.78
C PHE A 786 17.73 9.06 4.49
N ASP A 787 17.83 7.80 4.93
CA ASP A 787 16.78 6.78 4.78
C ASP A 787 15.46 7.17 5.47
N SER A 788 15.53 8.01 6.50
CA SER A 788 14.45 8.46 7.37
C SER A 788 14.63 9.93 7.72
N GLU A 789 13.54 10.60 8.11
CA GLU A 789 13.49 12.06 8.18
C GLU A 789 14.39 12.62 9.31
N VAL A 790 15.13 13.68 8.98
CA VAL A 790 16.12 14.37 9.83
C VAL A 790 15.88 15.88 9.86
N LEU A 791 16.41 16.56 10.87
CA LEU A 791 16.25 18.00 11.09
C LEU A 791 17.55 18.63 11.59
N VAL A 792 18.04 19.65 10.89
CA VAL A 792 19.27 20.38 11.25
C VAL A 792 19.00 21.39 12.36
N ASN A 793 19.11 20.94 13.60
CA ASN A 793 18.84 21.79 14.76
C ASN A 793 19.97 22.79 15.04
N GLN A 794 21.21 22.52 14.63
CA GLN A 794 22.28 23.54 14.56
C GLN A 794 23.13 23.24 13.32
N ALA A 795 23.51 24.25 12.54
CA ALA A 795 24.16 24.07 11.23
C ALA A 795 25.42 23.18 11.33
N PRO A 796 25.41 21.93 10.81
CA PRO A 796 26.49 21.00 11.05
C PRO A 796 27.75 21.34 10.22
N THR A 797 28.91 21.15 10.82
CA THR A 797 30.17 21.03 10.09
C THR A 797 30.65 19.60 10.19
N LEU A 798 30.97 18.97 9.05
CA LEU A 798 31.42 17.58 8.98
C LEU A 798 32.94 17.51 8.84
N ARG A 799 33.58 16.51 9.46
CA ARG A 799 35.02 16.24 9.32
C ARG A 799 35.28 15.22 8.23
N LEU A 800 36.21 15.53 7.34
CA LEU A 800 36.68 14.63 6.28
C LEU A 800 37.97 13.90 6.71
N ALA A 801 38.24 12.74 6.14
CA ALA A 801 39.35 11.87 6.53
C ALA A 801 40.75 12.54 6.43
N ASN A 802 40.96 13.43 5.45
CA ASN A 802 42.16 14.25 5.31
C ASN A 802 42.26 15.43 6.30
N GLY A 803 41.26 15.63 7.16
CA GLY A 803 41.19 16.73 8.13
C GLY A 803 40.52 18.01 7.63
N SER A 804 40.13 18.09 6.35
CA SER A 804 39.25 19.15 5.83
C SER A 804 37.84 19.06 6.41
N THR A 805 37.00 20.05 6.11
CA THR A 805 35.61 20.11 6.59
C THR A 805 34.61 20.43 5.49
N ALA A 806 33.51 19.69 5.44
CA ALA A 806 32.33 20.04 4.64
C ALA A 806 31.37 20.91 5.46
N VAL A 807 30.93 22.04 4.90
CA VAL A 807 30.17 23.07 5.64
C VAL A 807 28.72 23.07 5.19
N PHE A 808 27.78 22.95 6.14
CA PHE A 808 26.35 22.96 5.82
C PHE A 808 25.91 24.26 5.14
N MET A 809 25.15 24.12 4.05
CA MET A 809 24.55 25.21 3.32
C MET A 809 23.09 25.39 3.71
N THR A 810 22.26 24.37 3.53
CA THR A 810 20.82 24.42 3.83
C THR A 810 20.23 23.02 3.86
N GLN A 811 19.04 22.88 4.45
CA GLN A 811 18.26 21.64 4.43
C GLN A 811 17.28 21.73 3.27
N TYR A 812 17.45 20.86 2.26
CA TYR A 812 16.71 20.91 1.00
C TYR A 812 15.30 20.31 1.12
N ASP A 813 15.14 19.26 1.92
CA ASP A 813 13.85 18.65 2.27
C ASP A 813 13.95 17.94 3.65
N SER A 814 12.96 17.13 4.03
CA SER A 814 12.96 16.42 5.34
C SER A 814 13.97 15.27 5.45
N LYS A 815 14.69 14.92 4.38
CA LYS A 815 15.72 13.87 4.31
C LYS A 815 17.05 14.34 3.71
N THR A 816 17.07 15.39 2.90
CA THR A 816 18.27 15.83 2.15
C THR A 816 18.93 17.07 2.75
N LEU A 817 20.22 16.96 3.12
CA LEU A 817 21.03 18.02 3.71
C LEU A 817 22.17 18.44 2.78
N LEU A 818 22.30 19.73 2.46
CA LEU A 818 23.31 20.22 1.51
C LEU A 818 24.57 20.76 2.19
N PHE A 819 25.74 20.40 1.65
CA PHE A 819 27.06 20.81 2.15
C PHE A 819 27.97 21.32 1.03
N ALA A 820 28.71 22.39 1.30
CA ALA A 820 29.78 22.89 0.45
C ALA A 820 31.07 22.10 0.69
N VAL A 821 31.77 21.77 -0.40
CA VAL A 821 32.99 20.94 -0.41
C VAL A 821 34.02 21.48 -1.42
N ASP A 822 35.31 21.44 -1.07
CA ASP A 822 36.38 21.75 -2.01
C ASP A 822 36.62 20.57 -2.97
N LYS A 823 36.90 20.86 -4.25
CA LYS A 823 37.26 19.83 -5.24
C LYS A 823 38.49 18.98 -4.83
N LYS A 824 39.35 19.50 -3.94
CA LYS A 824 40.52 18.80 -3.40
C LYS A 824 40.16 17.66 -2.43
N ASP A 825 38.98 17.73 -1.83
CA ASP A 825 38.49 16.81 -0.79
C ASP A 825 37.60 15.70 -1.37
N ALA A 826 37.55 15.61 -2.69
CA ALA A 826 36.84 14.56 -3.40
C ALA A 826 37.49 13.18 -3.14
N GLY A 827 36.66 12.18 -2.89
CA GLY A 827 37.03 10.84 -2.45
C GLY A 827 37.34 10.70 -0.95
N GLN A 828 37.10 11.73 -0.13
CA GLN A 828 37.32 11.66 1.32
C GLN A 828 36.08 11.13 2.06
N GLU A 829 36.28 10.16 2.96
CA GLU A 829 35.24 9.68 3.89
C GLU A 829 34.89 10.77 4.92
N ILE A 830 33.60 10.84 5.26
CA ILE A 830 33.04 11.68 6.32
C ILE A 830 33.16 10.91 7.64
N THR A 831 33.91 11.48 8.57
CA THR A 831 34.37 10.82 9.82
C THR A 831 33.66 11.31 11.07
N GLY A 832 32.63 12.15 10.93
CA GLY A 832 31.81 12.65 12.03
C GLY A 832 31.39 14.12 11.89
N ILE A 833 30.50 14.56 12.80
CA ILE A 833 30.11 15.95 12.98
C ILE A 833 31.08 16.60 14.00
N VAL A 834 31.56 17.81 13.74
CA VAL A 834 32.50 18.54 14.63
C VAL A 834 31.92 19.78 15.29
N ASP A 835 30.89 20.36 14.70
CA ASP A 835 30.07 21.43 15.26
C ASP A 835 28.65 21.30 14.68
N GLY A 836 27.66 21.88 15.36
CA GLY A 836 26.24 21.76 15.03
C GLY A 836 25.64 20.38 15.35
N ASN A 837 24.41 20.14 14.89
CA ASN A 837 23.62 18.96 15.25
C ASN A 837 22.57 18.58 14.20
N ILE A 838 22.48 17.30 13.88
CA ILE A 838 21.45 16.68 13.04
C ILE A 838 20.64 15.73 13.93
N GLU A 839 19.32 15.90 13.99
CA GLU A 839 18.43 15.05 14.81
C GLU A 839 17.46 14.27 13.92
N SER A 840 17.23 12.98 14.19
CA SER A 840 16.15 12.24 13.54
C SER A 840 14.79 12.73 14.03
N MET A 841 13.86 12.94 13.09
CA MET A 841 12.44 13.28 13.36
C MET A 841 11.68 12.15 14.08
N HIS A 842 12.28 10.98 14.19
CA HIS A 842 11.76 9.80 14.90
C HIS A 842 12.48 9.49 16.21
N ASN A 843 13.51 10.27 16.57
CA ASN A 843 14.47 9.99 17.66
C ASN A 843 15.36 8.74 17.43
N LEU A 844 15.66 8.40 16.18
CA LEU A 844 16.74 7.45 15.86
C LEU A 844 18.11 8.12 16.04
N THR A 845 19.15 7.32 16.27
CA THR A 845 20.53 7.80 16.22
C THR A 845 20.89 8.17 14.78
N VAL A 846 21.36 9.40 14.54
CA VAL A 846 21.83 9.79 13.20
C VAL A 846 23.22 9.19 12.97
N ASN A 847 23.39 8.47 11.86
CA ASN A 847 24.64 7.82 11.49
C ASN A 847 25.05 8.27 10.06
N ILE A 848 26.32 8.66 9.91
CA ILE A 848 26.94 9.15 8.68
C ILE A 848 28.20 8.36 8.29
N ASP A 849 28.47 7.24 8.97
CA ASP A 849 29.63 6.37 8.71
C ASP A 849 29.58 5.80 7.29
N GLY A 850 30.72 5.80 6.59
CA GLY A 850 30.81 5.32 5.20
C GLY A 850 30.29 6.30 4.14
N ALA A 851 29.77 7.47 4.53
CA ALA A 851 29.50 8.55 3.60
C ALA A 851 30.83 9.19 3.12
N PHE A 852 30.91 9.67 1.87
CA PHE A 852 32.13 10.24 1.30
C PHE A 852 31.83 11.33 0.27
N ILE A 853 32.84 12.15 -0.07
CA ILE A 853 32.71 13.19 -1.11
C ILE A 853 32.89 12.54 -2.50
N PRO A 854 31.94 12.65 -3.45
CA PRO A 854 32.10 12.12 -4.82
C PRO A 854 33.17 12.88 -5.64
N GLY A 855 33.62 12.28 -6.75
CA GLY A 855 34.44 12.95 -7.78
C GLY A 855 35.97 12.97 -7.55
N GLY A 856 36.49 12.10 -6.68
CA GLY A 856 37.92 11.99 -6.38
C GLY A 856 38.63 10.93 -7.22
N VAL A 857 39.96 11.05 -7.38
CA VAL A 857 40.77 10.09 -8.14
C VAL A 857 40.85 8.69 -7.49
N ASN A 858 40.36 8.56 -6.24
CA ASN A 858 40.15 7.27 -5.55
C ASN A 858 38.66 6.97 -5.29
N ALA A 859 37.73 7.58 -6.03
CA ALA A 859 36.29 7.43 -5.83
C ALA A 859 35.57 7.03 -7.13
N VAL A 860 35.73 5.75 -7.49
CA VAL A 860 34.85 4.99 -8.39
C VAL A 860 34.56 5.69 -9.73
N GLU A 861 35.61 5.88 -10.54
CA GLU A 861 35.44 5.44 -11.92
C GLU A 861 35.43 3.91 -11.91
N SER A 862 34.40 3.30 -12.49
CA SER A 862 34.43 1.91 -12.93
C SER A 862 35.34 1.82 -14.16
N ALA A 863 36.63 2.04 -13.95
CA ALA A 863 37.65 1.91 -14.96
C ALA A 863 37.77 0.41 -15.31
N VAL A 864 37.14 0.03 -16.42
CA VAL A 864 37.59 -1.13 -17.19
C VAL A 864 39.01 -0.79 -17.61
N TYR A 865 39.99 -1.37 -16.92
CA TYR A 865 41.40 -1.22 -17.25
C TYR A 865 41.69 -2.09 -18.47
N ASP A 866 41.31 -1.55 -19.63
CA ASP A 866 41.52 -2.11 -20.97
C ASP A 866 43.02 -2.10 -21.33
N ILE A 867 43.77 -2.97 -20.63
CA ILE A 867 45.18 -3.27 -20.90
C ILE A 867 45.19 -4.06 -22.20
N LYS A 868 45.54 -3.38 -23.29
CA LYS A 868 45.49 -3.95 -24.64
C LYS A 868 46.17 -5.32 -24.75
N ASP A 869 45.43 -6.28 -25.30
CA ASP A 869 45.91 -7.63 -25.64
C ASP A 869 47.24 -7.60 -26.39
N TYR A 870 48.16 -8.47 -25.97
CA TYR A 870 49.43 -8.64 -26.67
C TYR A 870 49.27 -9.65 -27.81
N THR A 871 49.36 -9.14 -29.02
CA THR A 871 49.08 -9.86 -30.29
C THR A 871 50.32 -10.03 -31.17
N GLY A 872 51.53 -9.89 -30.60
CA GLY A 872 52.79 -10.14 -31.29
C GLY A 872 53.29 -11.58 -31.08
N ASP A 873 53.71 -12.23 -32.17
CA ASP A 873 54.36 -13.55 -32.12
C ASP A 873 55.72 -13.49 -31.40
N LEU A 874 56.02 -14.52 -30.60
CA LEU A 874 57.28 -14.67 -29.87
C LEU A 874 57.98 -15.97 -30.29
N GLY A 875 59.14 -15.81 -30.94
CA GLY A 875 60.02 -16.94 -31.29
C GLY A 875 61.42 -16.47 -31.64
N THR A 876 62.42 -17.32 -31.39
CA THR A 876 63.84 -17.05 -31.68
C THR A 876 64.26 -17.63 -33.04
N SER A 877 65.18 -16.96 -33.74
CA SER A 877 65.82 -17.52 -34.95
C SER A 877 67.23 -16.99 -35.17
N GLY A 878 68.19 -17.56 -34.44
CA GLY A 878 69.59 -17.10 -34.40
C GLY A 878 69.91 -16.36 -33.09
N GLU A 879 71.12 -15.81 -32.99
CA GLU A 879 71.77 -15.29 -31.77
C GLU A 879 71.13 -14.00 -31.17
N GLU A 880 69.82 -13.97 -30.98
CA GLU A 880 69.09 -12.92 -30.22
C GLU A 880 68.63 -13.45 -28.85
N ALA A 881 68.54 -12.57 -27.85
CA ALA A 881 68.25 -12.97 -26.48
C ALA A 881 66.77 -13.36 -26.28
N THR A 882 66.52 -14.37 -25.43
CA THR A 882 65.17 -14.84 -25.08
C THR A 882 64.27 -13.67 -24.64
N PRO A 883 63.10 -13.46 -25.28
CA PRO A 883 62.17 -12.41 -24.89
C PRO A 883 61.31 -12.85 -23.70
N THR A 884 61.13 -11.94 -22.74
CA THR A 884 60.19 -12.04 -21.62
C THR A 884 59.23 -10.85 -21.69
N VAL A 885 57.96 -11.06 -21.36
CA VAL A 885 56.94 -10.00 -21.30
C VAL A 885 56.35 -9.97 -19.88
N GLU A 886 56.59 -8.86 -19.19
CA GLU A 886 55.99 -8.56 -17.87
C GLU A 886 54.80 -7.60 -18.05
N THR A 887 53.69 -7.84 -17.34
CA THR A 887 52.54 -6.92 -17.24
C THR A 887 52.45 -6.31 -15.83
N SER A 888 52.03 -5.05 -15.72
CA SER A 888 52.30 -4.20 -14.56
C SER A 888 51.42 -4.47 -13.33
N ASP A 889 52.06 -4.60 -12.16
CA ASP A 889 51.45 -4.81 -10.83
C ASP A 889 50.28 -3.88 -10.49
N PHE A 890 49.26 -4.43 -9.80
CA PHE A 890 48.18 -3.67 -9.18
C PHE A 890 48.11 -3.90 -7.66
N THR A 891 48.12 -2.82 -6.87
CA THR A 891 47.97 -2.86 -5.42
C THR A 891 46.85 -1.91 -4.94
N GLY A 892 45.69 -2.45 -4.57
CA GLY A 892 44.54 -1.65 -4.12
C GLY A 892 43.45 -2.48 -3.43
N GLY A 893 42.67 -1.85 -2.55
CA GLY A 893 41.55 -2.48 -1.83
C GLY A 893 40.26 -1.69 -2.03
N VAL A 894 39.14 -2.39 -2.26
CA VAL A 894 37.88 -1.77 -2.76
C VAL A 894 36.68 -2.12 -1.87
N LYS A 895 35.71 -1.19 -1.85
CA LYS A 895 34.38 -1.29 -1.23
C LYS A 895 33.34 -0.85 -2.26
N GLY A 896 32.47 -1.74 -2.68
CA GLY A 896 31.45 -1.47 -3.70
C GLY A 896 30.76 -2.75 -4.18
N ALA A 897 29.75 -2.63 -5.02
CA ALA A 897 29.15 -3.77 -5.70
C ALA A 897 30.09 -4.27 -6.82
N SER A 898 30.16 -5.59 -6.99
CA SER A 898 30.79 -6.33 -8.09
C SER A 898 32.01 -5.67 -8.75
N LEU A 899 33.20 -5.91 -8.20
CA LEU A 899 34.43 -5.73 -8.96
C LEU A 899 34.51 -6.84 -10.01
N ILE A 900 34.66 -6.47 -11.27
CA ILE A 900 35.17 -7.34 -12.34
C ILE A 900 36.62 -6.90 -12.57
N THR A 901 37.52 -7.87 -12.72
CA THR A 901 38.91 -7.62 -13.09
C THR A 901 39.27 -8.62 -14.17
N GLU A 902 39.23 -8.14 -15.40
CA GLU A 902 39.70 -8.82 -16.60
C GLU A 902 41.22 -8.56 -16.72
N PHE A 903 42.00 -9.61 -16.91
CA PHE A 903 43.44 -9.53 -17.20
C PHE A 903 43.65 -9.69 -18.72
N PRO A 904 44.69 -9.06 -19.32
CA PRO A 904 44.90 -9.06 -20.76
C PRO A 904 45.08 -10.47 -21.33
N GLU A 905 44.48 -10.77 -22.48
CA GLU A 905 44.72 -12.04 -23.18
C GLU A 905 46.00 -11.97 -24.03
N TYR A 906 46.72 -13.10 -24.11
CA TYR A 906 47.82 -13.28 -25.04
C TYR A 906 47.40 -14.25 -26.16
N GLN A 907 47.49 -13.78 -27.41
CA GLN A 907 47.05 -14.55 -28.59
C GLN A 907 48.13 -14.68 -29.70
N GLY A 908 49.38 -14.34 -29.41
CA GLY A 908 50.51 -14.57 -30.32
C GLY A 908 50.96 -16.04 -30.38
N ILE A 909 51.73 -16.41 -31.41
CA ILE A 909 52.36 -17.74 -31.50
C ILE A 909 53.59 -17.80 -30.58
N LEU A 910 53.72 -18.87 -29.78
CA LEU A 910 54.94 -19.17 -29.01
C LEU A 910 55.71 -20.33 -29.69
N SER A 911 56.97 -20.09 -30.06
CA SER A 911 57.78 -21.09 -30.79
C SER A 911 59.28 -21.07 -30.47
N THR A 912 59.92 -22.25 -30.55
CA THR A 912 61.38 -22.45 -30.37
C THR A 912 61.97 -23.22 -31.55
N VAL A 913 63.24 -22.94 -31.88
CA VAL A 913 63.99 -23.63 -32.95
C VAL A 913 65.46 -23.82 -32.57
N GLY A 914 65.79 -24.90 -31.85
CA GLY A 914 67.16 -25.29 -31.51
C GLY A 914 67.47 -25.29 -30.00
N GLU A 915 68.74 -25.55 -29.64
CA GLU A 915 69.22 -25.77 -28.26
C GLU A 915 69.18 -24.54 -27.31
N GLU A 916 68.24 -23.61 -27.50
CA GLU A 916 68.09 -22.38 -26.74
C GLU A 916 66.93 -22.43 -25.72
N VAL A 917 66.89 -21.44 -24.81
CA VAL A 917 65.91 -21.39 -23.72
C VAL A 917 64.54 -20.96 -24.24
N ALA A 918 63.50 -21.73 -23.90
CA ALA A 918 62.13 -21.46 -24.33
C ALA A 918 61.59 -20.11 -23.79
N PRO A 919 60.76 -19.40 -24.57
CA PRO A 919 60.11 -18.16 -24.13
C PRO A 919 59.12 -18.42 -22.99
N ILE A 920 58.97 -17.42 -22.12
CA ILE A 920 58.13 -17.46 -20.92
C ILE A 920 57.21 -16.24 -20.92
N VAL A 921 55.94 -16.44 -20.54
CA VAL A 921 54.96 -15.37 -20.30
C VAL A 921 54.47 -15.47 -18.85
N GLU A 922 54.74 -14.44 -18.06
CA GLU A 922 54.32 -14.33 -16.65
C GLU A 922 53.19 -13.30 -16.53
N ASN A 923 52.13 -13.65 -15.79
CA ASN A 923 51.01 -12.76 -15.47
C ASN A 923 51.03 -12.44 -13.97
N SER A 924 51.01 -11.16 -13.61
CA SER A 924 51.33 -10.68 -12.25
C SER A 924 50.19 -10.86 -11.23
N ASP A 925 50.58 -11.11 -9.97
CA ASP A 925 49.69 -11.48 -8.85
C ASP A 925 48.77 -10.34 -8.35
N PHE A 926 47.58 -10.70 -7.86
CA PHE A 926 46.67 -9.74 -7.21
C PHE A 926 46.85 -9.72 -5.68
N THR A 927 47.22 -8.56 -5.14
CA THR A 927 47.42 -8.34 -3.69
C THR A 927 46.47 -7.28 -3.11
N GLY A 928 45.23 -7.69 -2.82
CA GLY A 928 44.19 -6.82 -2.25
C GLY A 928 43.20 -7.54 -1.32
N GLY A 929 42.47 -6.79 -0.49
CA GLY A 929 41.46 -7.31 0.43
C GLY A 929 40.12 -6.57 0.28
N VAL A 930 39.00 -7.29 0.40
CA VAL A 930 37.67 -6.81 -0.01
C VAL A 930 36.62 -6.95 1.10
N LYS A 931 35.69 -5.98 1.15
CA LYS A 931 34.47 -6.00 1.97
C LYS A 931 33.25 -5.70 1.10
N GLY A 932 32.50 -6.74 0.74
CA GLY A 932 31.31 -6.68 -0.09
C GLY A 932 30.70 -8.06 -0.31
N GLU A 933 29.83 -8.18 -1.32
CA GLU A 933 29.40 -9.47 -1.87
C GLU A 933 30.51 -10.06 -2.78
N ALA A 934 30.21 -11.14 -3.51
CA ALA A 934 31.21 -11.97 -4.18
C ALA A 934 32.09 -11.21 -5.20
N LEU A 935 33.36 -11.62 -5.25
CA LEU A 935 34.39 -11.10 -6.13
C LEU A 935 34.50 -12.04 -7.34
N VAL A 936 34.43 -11.53 -8.57
CA VAL A 936 34.62 -12.31 -9.79
C VAL A 936 35.99 -11.98 -10.39
N ILE A 937 36.84 -12.99 -10.47
CA ILE A 937 38.16 -12.93 -11.14
C ILE A 937 38.06 -13.79 -12.39
N GLU A 938 38.25 -13.18 -13.57
CA GLU A 938 38.47 -13.93 -14.80
C GLU A 938 39.98 -13.95 -15.07
N PHE A 939 40.58 -15.14 -14.95
CA PHE A 939 42.01 -15.34 -15.19
C PHE A 939 42.29 -15.31 -16.70
N PRO A 940 43.46 -14.81 -17.14
CA PRO A 940 43.75 -14.66 -18.56
C PRO A 940 43.94 -16.04 -19.23
N GLU A 941 43.24 -16.28 -20.33
CA GLU A 941 43.41 -17.47 -21.17
C GLU A 941 44.44 -17.20 -22.28
N TYR A 942 45.45 -18.09 -22.40
CA TYR A 942 46.32 -18.14 -23.57
C TYR A 942 45.59 -18.82 -24.74
N LYS A 943 45.48 -18.15 -25.90
CA LYS A 943 44.73 -18.64 -27.08
C LYS A 943 45.56 -18.74 -28.37
N GLY A 944 46.88 -18.58 -28.27
CA GLY A 944 47.80 -18.75 -29.40
C GLY A 944 48.11 -20.21 -29.76
N ASP A 945 48.81 -20.41 -30.87
CA ASP A 945 49.38 -21.72 -31.23
C ASP A 945 50.73 -21.94 -30.52
N LEU A 946 50.92 -23.13 -29.93
CA LEU A 946 52.19 -23.61 -29.37
C LEU A 946 52.86 -24.59 -30.34
N SER A 947 54.12 -24.33 -30.69
CA SER A 947 54.86 -25.16 -31.66
C SER A 947 56.31 -25.40 -31.24
N THR A 948 56.72 -26.67 -31.18
CA THR A 948 58.09 -27.12 -30.91
C THR A 948 58.59 -28.06 -32.01
N VAL A 949 59.91 -28.04 -32.31
CA VAL A 949 60.50 -28.76 -33.45
C VAL A 949 61.74 -29.56 -33.03
N GLY A 950 61.59 -30.46 -32.06
CA GLY A 950 62.69 -31.32 -31.58
C GLY A 950 62.28 -32.24 -30.44
N GLU A 951 63.27 -32.83 -29.74
CA GLU A 951 63.09 -33.43 -28.41
C GLU A 951 63.31 -32.36 -27.32
N GLU A 952 62.67 -31.20 -27.49
CA GLU A 952 62.89 -29.96 -26.72
C GLU A 952 61.72 -29.67 -25.76
N SER A 953 61.99 -28.91 -24.69
CA SER A 953 60.99 -28.49 -23.70
C SER A 953 60.06 -27.40 -24.24
N ALA A 954 58.75 -27.54 -23.99
CA ALA A 954 57.74 -26.59 -24.45
C ALA A 954 57.82 -25.21 -23.72
N PRO A 955 57.33 -24.13 -24.36
CA PRO A 955 57.12 -22.83 -23.71
C PRO A 955 56.23 -22.92 -22.46
N ILE A 956 56.43 -21.97 -21.53
CA ILE A 956 55.72 -21.93 -20.24
C ILE A 956 54.90 -20.64 -20.16
N VAL A 957 53.67 -20.77 -19.67
CA VAL A 957 52.76 -19.66 -19.35
C VAL A 957 52.30 -19.86 -17.92
N GLU A 958 52.46 -18.85 -17.07
CA GLU A 958 52.03 -18.90 -15.66
C GLU A 958 50.78 -18.01 -15.43
N HIS A 959 49.91 -18.43 -14.52
CA HIS A 959 48.66 -17.74 -14.18
C HIS A 959 48.78 -17.03 -12.81
N PRO A 960 48.09 -15.89 -12.57
CA PRO A 960 48.19 -15.15 -11.31
C PRO A 960 47.73 -15.94 -10.07
N GLU A 961 48.45 -15.87 -8.95
CA GLU A 961 47.93 -16.28 -7.63
C GLU A 961 47.10 -15.14 -6.99
N PHE A 962 46.04 -15.51 -6.26
CA PHE A 962 45.27 -14.59 -5.41
C PHE A 962 45.63 -14.83 -3.93
N THR A 963 46.34 -13.88 -3.31
CA THR A 963 46.76 -13.98 -1.90
C THR A 963 45.92 -13.11 -0.95
N GLY A 964 44.73 -12.66 -1.40
CA GLY A 964 43.88 -11.71 -0.70
C GLY A 964 43.06 -12.29 0.46
N GLY A 965 42.60 -11.41 1.35
CA GLY A 965 41.75 -11.77 2.50
C GLY A 965 40.29 -11.33 2.32
N VAL A 966 39.35 -12.27 2.46
CA VAL A 966 37.90 -12.04 2.31
C VAL A 966 37.23 -11.82 3.67
N ASN A 967 36.22 -10.93 3.74
CA ASN A 967 35.52 -10.58 4.97
C ASN A 967 33.99 -10.45 4.74
N SER A 968 33.37 -11.56 4.36
CA SER A 968 31.91 -11.72 4.17
C SER A 968 31.45 -13.12 4.62
N VAL A 969 30.14 -13.30 4.83
CA VAL A 969 29.54 -14.54 5.38
C VAL A 969 29.04 -15.49 4.27
N LEU A 970 29.18 -15.09 3.00
CA LEU A 970 28.87 -15.91 1.83
C LEU A 970 30.16 -16.16 1.05
N ALA A 971 30.67 -17.39 1.12
CA ALA A 971 31.86 -17.83 0.41
C ALA A 971 31.51 -18.97 -0.56
N LEU A 972 31.83 -18.72 -1.83
CA LEU A 972 32.05 -19.67 -2.93
C LEU A 972 30.92 -20.63 -3.32
N LEU A 973 30.60 -20.59 -4.60
CA LEU A 973 29.82 -21.61 -5.32
C LEU A 973 30.58 -22.03 -6.59
N GLU A 974 31.86 -22.38 -6.44
CA GLU A 974 32.65 -23.11 -7.44
C GLU A 974 33.92 -23.71 -6.79
N GLU A 975 34.37 -24.88 -7.26
CA GLU A 975 35.56 -25.59 -6.75
C GLU A 975 36.77 -25.41 -7.68
N LYS A 976 37.84 -24.77 -7.19
CA LYS A 976 39.21 -24.81 -7.73
C LYS A 976 40.20 -24.83 -6.57
N GLU A 977 41.37 -25.47 -6.74
CA GLU A 977 42.19 -25.92 -5.60
C GLU A 977 43.05 -24.83 -4.91
N ASP A 978 43.42 -23.74 -5.60
CA ASP A 978 44.41 -22.78 -5.10
C ASP A 978 43.83 -21.52 -4.43
N TYR A 979 43.32 -21.69 -3.20
CA TYR A 979 43.01 -20.56 -2.31
C TYR A 979 43.85 -20.61 -1.01
N ARG A 980 44.65 -19.57 -0.79
CA ARG A 980 45.57 -19.45 0.38
C ARG A 980 45.28 -18.26 1.30
N GLY A 981 44.11 -17.62 1.17
CA GLY A 981 43.71 -16.47 1.98
C GLY A 981 43.16 -16.82 3.38
N GLY A 982 43.59 -16.09 4.41
CA GLY A 982 43.15 -16.32 5.80
C GLY A 982 41.81 -15.67 6.16
N VAL A 983 40.87 -16.46 6.68
CA VAL A 983 39.53 -15.99 7.15
C VAL A 983 39.56 -15.66 8.64
N ASN A 984 39.02 -14.50 9.03
CA ASN A 984 39.02 -14.01 10.42
C ASN A 984 37.61 -13.93 11.04
N ALA A 985 37.02 -15.08 11.36
CA ALA A 985 35.84 -15.19 12.23
C ALA A 985 35.94 -16.46 13.10
N VAL A 986 35.48 -16.39 14.36
CA VAL A 986 35.67 -17.47 15.35
C VAL A 986 34.40 -18.29 15.55
N ALA A 987 34.47 -19.59 15.20
CA ALA A 987 33.53 -20.62 15.64
C ALA A 987 34.27 -21.95 15.86
N SER A 988 33.85 -22.74 16.84
CA SER A 988 34.56 -23.96 17.28
C SER A 988 34.09 -25.23 16.55
N ALA A 989 35.03 -26.15 16.28
CA ALA A 989 34.79 -27.37 15.53
C ALA A 989 34.19 -28.54 16.33
N VAL A 990 33.52 -29.46 15.62
CA VAL A 990 33.42 -30.90 15.91
C VAL A 990 33.47 -31.66 14.56
N HIS A 991 34.19 -32.78 14.49
CA HIS A 991 34.25 -33.69 13.33
C HIS A 991 33.19 -34.79 13.42
N ASP A 992 32.83 -35.40 12.28
CA ASP A 992 33.17 -36.81 11.97
C ASP A 992 32.93 -37.09 10.46
N ILE A 993 33.46 -38.21 9.94
CA ILE A 993 33.67 -38.48 8.49
C ILE A 993 33.19 -39.92 8.17
N GLU A 994 33.19 -40.29 6.88
CA GLU A 994 33.02 -41.63 6.28
C GLU A 994 31.54 -42.05 6.04
N ASP A 995 31.18 -42.78 4.97
CA ASP A 995 31.99 -43.60 4.05
C ASP A 995 31.45 -43.62 2.58
N TYR A 996 32.16 -44.32 1.68
CA TYR A 996 32.16 -44.26 0.22
C TYR A 996 31.34 -45.38 -0.48
N ASN A 997 30.79 -45.15 -1.70
CA ASN A 997 30.74 -46.04 -2.90
C ASN A 997 29.54 -45.86 -3.88
N GLU A 998 29.71 -46.37 -5.10
CA GLU A 998 28.89 -46.18 -6.31
C GLU A 998 27.65 -47.10 -6.46
N ALA A 999 26.66 -46.70 -7.29
CA ALA A 999 26.19 -47.48 -8.46
C ALA A 999 25.07 -46.80 -9.28
N ASN A 1000 25.14 -46.93 -10.61
CA ASN A 1000 24.20 -46.38 -11.62
C ASN A 1000 22.74 -46.88 -11.55
N SER A 1001 21.77 -46.00 -11.89
CA SER A 1001 20.89 -46.24 -13.07
C SER A 1001 20.05 -45.02 -13.52
N ASN A 1002 20.05 -44.78 -14.83
CA ASN A 1002 19.30 -43.79 -15.62
C ASN A 1002 17.87 -43.40 -15.16
N GLN A 1003 17.58 -42.09 -15.20
CA GLN A 1003 16.49 -41.57 -16.06
C GLN A 1003 16.73 -40.12 -16.49
N VAL A 1004 16.13 -39.72 -17.62
CA VAL A 1004 16.44 -38.48 -18.35
C VAL A 1004 15.59 -37.30 -17.86
N ILE A 1005 16.25 -36.17 -17.57
CA ILE A 1005 15.61 -34.87 -17.34
C ILE A 1005 15.90 -33.95 -18.54
N PRO A 1006 14.89 -33.55 -19.35
CA PRO A 1006 15.05 -32.47 -20.30
C PRO A 1006 14.92 -31.12 -19.57
N ALA A 1007 16.01 -30.64 -18.99
CA ALA A 1007 16.08 -29.29 -18.47
C ALA A 1007 16.16 -28.28 -19.63
N LEU A 1008 15.15 -27.41 -19.77
CA LEU A 1008 15.16 -26.29 -20.70
C LEU A 1008 15.32 -24.98 -19.93
N THR A 1009 16.58 -24.64 -19.63
CA THR A 1009 16.97 -23.26 -19.34
C THR A 1009 16.83 -22.44 -20.63
N SER A 1010 15.77 -21.62 -20.73
CA SER A 1010 15.60 -20.73 -21.89
C SER A 1010 16.54 -19.53 -21.77
N SER A 1011 17.66 -19.59 -22.50
CA SER A 1011 18.56 -18.47 -22.72
C SER A 1011 17.80 -17.26 -23.28
N GLN A 1012 18.23 -16.07 -22.87
CA GLN A 1012 17.67 -14.80 -23.33
C GLN A 1012 18.65 -14.10 -24.27
N ARG A 1013 18.12 -13.45 -25.30
CA ARG A 1013 18.89 -12.54 -26.15
C ARG A 1013 18.53 -11.09 -25.85
N ILE A 1014 19.56 -10.27 -25.76
CA ILE A 1014 19.48 -8.82 -25.62
C ILE A 1014 20.14 -8.21 -26.85
N PHE A 1015 19.39 -7.40 -27.60
CA PHE A 1015 19.93 -6.51 -28.61
C PHE A 1015 19.97 -5.08 -28.06
N LYS A 1016 20.96 -4.28 -28.48
CA LYS A 1016 21.11 -2.87 -28.06
C LYS A 1016 21.40 -1.99 -29.29
N ASN A 1017 21.11 -0.70 -29.22
CA ASN A 1017 21.67 0.29 -30.16
C ASN A 1017 23.14 0.60 -29.81
N GLU A 1018 23.86 1.28 -30.71
CA GLU A 1018 25.29 1.62 -30.53
C GLU A 1018 25.56 2.43 -29.25
N ALA A 1019 24.62 3.28 -28.84
CA ALA A 1019 24.71 4.07 -27.60
C ALA A 1019 24.28 3.32 -26.33
N GLY A 1020 23.85 2.06 -26.42
CA GLY A 1020 23.31 1.26 -25.29
C GLY A 1020 22.00 1.77 -24.68
N SER A 1021 21.51 2.94 -25.12
CA SER A 1021 20.35 3.65 -24.59
C SER A 1021 19.00 3.04 -24.94
N VAL A 1022 18.94 2.13 -25.92
CA VAL A 1022 17.74 1.37 -26.28
C VAL A 1022 18.09 -0.11 -26.36
N GLN A 1023 17.33 -0.94 -25.66
CA GLN A 1023 17.58 -2.38 -25.55
C GLN A 1023 16.30 -3.18 -25.78
N VAL A 1024 16.40 -4.29 -26.50
CA VAL A 1024 15.30 -5.21 -26.82
C VAL A 1024 15.67 -6.61 -26.31
N GLN A 1025 14.86 -7.16 -25.41
CA GLN A 1025 15.17 -8.39 -24.66
C GLN A 1025 13.99 -9.37 -24.68
N ALA A 1026 14.26 -10.65 -24.97
CA ALA A 1026 13.31 -11.75 -24.77
C ALA A 1026 14.03 -13.12 -24.76
N SER A 1027 13.27 -14.21 -24.58
CA SER A 1027 13.81 -15.57 -24.70
C SER A 1027 14.20 -15.91 -26.14
N ASP A 1028 15.09 -16.89 -26.28
CA ASP A 1028 15.52 -17.42 -27.57
C ASP A 1028 14.37 -17.92 -28.45
N GLU A 1029 13.30 -18.44 -27.83
CA GLU A 1029 12.12 -18.95 -28.53
C GLU A 1029 11.25 -17.84 -29.13
N VAL A 1030 11.07 -16.73 -28.40
CA VAL A 1030 10.34 -15.53 -28.89
C VAL A 1030 11.10 -14.89 -30.06
N LEU A 1031 12.44 -14.85 -29.96
CA LEU A 1031 13.33 -14.24 -30.95
C LEU A 1031 13.89 -15.25 -31.96
N LYS A 1032 13.34 -16.47 -32.09
CA LYS A 1032 13.95 -17.55 -32.90
C LYS A 1032 14.06 -17.23 -34.39
N ASN A 1033 13.14 -16.41 -34.91
CA ASN A 1033 13.12 -15.92 -36.28
C ASN A 1033 13.92 -14.61 -36.48
N VAL A 1034 14.31 -13.93 -35.40
CA VAL A 1034 15.15 -12.72 -35.38
C VAL A 1034 16.63 -13.08 -35.33
N LYS A 1035 17.47 -12.37 -36.10
CA LYS A 1035 18.93 -12.42 -35.99
C LYS A 1035 19.57 -11.07 -35.66
N THR A 1036 19.01 -9.95 -36.11
CA THR A 1036 19.51 -8.61 -35.75
C THR A 1036 18.36 -7.64 -35.49
N VAL A 1037 18.66 -6.53 -34.81
CA VAL A 1037 17.80 -5.36 -34.71
C VAL A 1037 18.43 -4.19 -35.48
N GLN A 1038 17.59 -3.27 -35.95
CA GLN A 1038 17.94 -1.93 -36.40
C GLN A 1038 17.19 -0.97 -35.47
N ILE A 1039 17.90 0.01 -34.89
CA ILE A 1039 17.35 1.02 -33.99
C ILE A 1039 17.90 2.37 -34.43
N GLU A 1040 17.03 3.25 -34.93
CA GLU A 1040 17.41 4.56 -35.45
C GLU A 1040 16.59 5.65 -34.76
N GLU A 1041 17.24 6.75 -34.32
CA GLU A 1041 16.52 7.92 -33.77
C GLU A 1041 15.90 8.71 -34.93
N VAL A 1042 14.59 8.98 -34.84
CA VAL A 1042 13.77 9.53 -35.92
C VAL A 1042 12.91 10.70 -35.45
N LYS A 1043 12.42 11.49 -36.40
CA LYS A 1043 11.44 12.55 -36.13
C LYS A 1043 10.02 12.10 -36.47
N VAL A 1044 9.06 12.59 -35.69
CA VAL A 1044 7.62 12.36 -35.86
C VAL A 1044 6.95 13.74 -35.83
N SER A 1045 6.37 14.15 -36.96
CA SER A 1045 5.87 15.52 -37.21
C SER A 1045 4.95 16.06 -36.11
N ASP A 1046 4.12 15.18 -35.55
CA ASP A 1046 3.05 15.55 -34.64
C ASP A 1046 3.56 15.87 -33.22
N PHE A 1047 4.86 15.63 -32.96
CA PHE A 1047 5.55 16.02 -31.73
C PHE A 1047 6.51 17.21 -31.92
N ASP A 1048 6.59 17.87 -33.08
CA ASP A 1048 7.55 18.96 -33.34
C ASP A 1048 7.39 20.20 -32.41
N SER A 1049 6.34 20.25 -31.58
CA SER A 1049 6.08 21.26 -30.54
C SER A 1049 6.33 20.77 -29.10
N LEU A 1050 6.82 19.55 -28.90
CA LEU A 1050 6.98 18.89 -27.60
C LEU A 1050 8.44 18.49 -27.33
N ASN A 1051 8.83 18.33 -26.07
CA ASN A 1051 10.10 17.71 -25.72
C ASN A 1051 9.95 16.18 -25.87
N TYR A 1052 10.50 15.60 -26.93
CA TYR A 1052 10.38 14.18 -27.23
C TYR A 1052 11.66 13.57 -27.82
N LYS A 1053 11.74 12.24 -27.76
CA LYS A 1053 12.62 11.42 -28.59
C LYS A 1053 11.82 10.29 -29.20
N ALA A 1054 12.12 9.91 -30.44
CA ALA A 1054 11.48 8.78 -31.08
C ALA A 1054 12.49 7.85 -31.75
N PHE A 1055 12.24 6.53 -31.67
CA PHE A 1055 13.14 5.50 -32.17
C PHE A 1055 12.40 4.48 -33.03
N ASP A 1056 12.85 4.29 -34.26
CA ASP A 1056 12.36 3.28 -35.20
C ASP A 1056 13.07 1.95 -34.91
N ILE A 1057 12.35 0.99 -34.32
CA ILE A 1057 12.86 -0.32 -33.92
C ILE A 1057 12.35 -1.38 -34.88
N LYS A 1058 13.26 -2.00 -35.62
CA LYS A 1058 12.96 -3.01 -36.66
C LYS A 1058 13.81 -4.27 -36.47
N LEU A 1059 13.14 -5.42 -36.35
CA LEU A 1059 13.81 -6.72 -36.24
C LEU A 1059 14.01 -7.35 -37.63
N LYS A 1060 15.13 -8.05 -37.84
CA LYS A 1060 15.48 -8.69 -39.12
C LYS A 1060 15.82 -10.17 -38.96
N ASP A 1061 15.47 -10.96 -39.97
CA ASP A 1061 15.84 -12.38 -40.09
C ASP A 1061 17.29 -12.57 -40.57
N ALA A 1062 17.72 -13.83 -40.71
CA ALA A 1062 19.04 -14.20 -41.24
C ALA A 1062 19.28 -13.73 -42.70
N ASN A 1063 18.25 -13.30 -43.41
CA ASN A 1063 18.29 -12.81 -44.80
C ASN A 1063 18.17 -11.28 -44.87
N GLY A 1064 18.18 -10.57 -43.73
CA GLY A 1064 18.03 -9.12 -43.63
C GLY A 1064 16.59 -8.60 -43.84
N ARG A 1065 15.59 -9.49 -43.87
CA ARG A 1065 14.17 -9.14 -44.07
C ARG A 1065 13.52 -8.76 -42.75
N TYR A 1066 12.66 -7.75 -42.75
CA TYR A 1066 11.91 -7.36 -41.56
C TYR A 1066 10.95 -8.47 -41.11
N VAL A 1067 10.93 -8.75 -39.81
CA VAL A 1067 10.10 -9.77 -39.15
C VAL A 1067 9.50 -9.25 -37.85
N GLN A 1068 8.44 -9.91 -37.37
CA GLN A 1068 7.88 -9.75 -36.03
C GLN A 1068 8.26 -10.98 -35.19
N PRO A 1069 8.51 -10.84 -33.87
CA PRO A 1069 8.85 -11.97 -33.02
C PRO A 1069 7.61 -12.83 -32.71
N GLU A 1070 7.82 -14.08 -32.28
CA GLU A 1070 6.74 -15.02 -31.96
C GLU A 1070 6.24 -14.88 -30.51
N GLY A 1071 6.14 -13.63 -30.03
CA GLY A 1071 5.73 -13.28 -28.67
C GLY A 1071 5.92 -11.79 -28.38
N LYS A 1072 5.80 -11.40 -27.11
CA LYS A 1072 6.20 -10.08 -26.63
C LYS A 1072 7.70 -10.04 -26.36
N VAL A 1073 8.33 -8.91 -26.66
CA VAL A 1073 9.64 -8.53 -26.09
C VAL A 1073 9.45 -7.56 -24.93
N LEU A 1074 10.50 -7.42 -24.12
CA LEU A 1074 10.73 -6.26 -23.29
C LEU A 1074 11.55 -5.22 -24.07
N VAL A 1075 11.14 -3.95 -24.07
CA VAL A 1075 11.93 -2.83 -24.59
C VAL A 1075 12.31 -1.92 -23.42
N THR A 1076 13.58 -1.58 -23.32
CA THR A 1076 14.14 -0.70 -22.28
C THR A 1076 14.82 0.50 -22.92
N PHE A 1077 14.36 1.70 -22.56
CA PHE A 1077 15.01 2.97 -22.89
C PHE A 1077 15.71 3.51 -21.64
N SER A 1078 16.97 3.94 -21.76
CA SER A 1078 17.71 4.59 -20.67
C SER A 1078 17.62 6.10 -20.83
N THR A 1079 17.16 6.80 -19.80
CA THR A 1079 16.96 8.26 -19.82
C THR A 1079 17.05 8.87 -18.42
N ASP A 1080 17.74 10.01 -18.39
CA ASP A 1080 17.88 10.97 -17.29
C ASP A 1080 16.61 11.80 -17.03
N GLN A 1081 15.75 11.96 -18.04
CA GLN A 1081 14.54 12.79 -17.98
C GLN A 1081 13.31 11.98 -17.56
N SER A 1082 12.40 12.61 -16.80
CA SER A 1082 11.11 11.99 -16.45
C SER A 1082 10.23 11.91 -17.70
N VAL A 1083 9.89 10.69 -18.12
CA VAL A 1083 8.98 10.46 -19.24
C VAL A 1083 7.55 10.61 -18.75
N GLU A 1084 6.76 11.36 -19.51
CA GLU A 1084 5.35 11.61 -19.23
C GLU A 1084 4.46 10.58 -19.92
N ASN A 1085 4.75 10.27 -21.19
CA ASN A 1085 4.03 9.29 -21.99
C ASN A 1085 4.97 8.55 -22.94
N VAL A 1086 4.62 7.30 -23.27
CA VAL A 1086 5.23 6.50 -24.34
C VAL A 1086 4.16 6.17 -25.37
N TYR A 1087 4.48 6.27 -26.66
CA TYR A 1087 3.58 6.01 -27.77
C TYR A 1087 4.20 5.07 -28.80
N TYR A 1088 3.41 4.17 -29.36
CA TYR A 1088 3.66 3.52 -30.64
C TYR A 1088 3.09 4.40 -31.76
N VAL A 1089 3.83 4.56 -32.86
CA VAL A 1089 3.35 5.24 -34.07
C VAL A 1089 3.04 4.21 -35.15
N ASP A 1090 1.80 4.21 -35.63
CA ASP A 1090 1.36 3.31 -36.71
C ASP A 1090 1.84 3.78 -38.11
N PRO A 1091 1.75 2.94 -39.16
CA PRO A 1091 2.20 3.30 -40.51
C PRO A 1091 1.46 4.50 -41.13
N GLU A 1092 0.27 4.81 -40.63
CA GLU A 1092 -0.55 5.95 -41.01
C GLU A 1092 -0.19 7.24 -40.23
N GLY A 1093 0.65 7.14 -39.19
CA GLY A 1093 1.18 8.25 -38.38
C GLY A 1093 0.46 8.48 -37.06
N ASN A 1094 -0.57 7.70 -36.70
CA ASN A 1094 -1.35 7.91 -35.49
C ASN A 1094 -0.62 7.42 -34.23
N LEU A 1095 -0.91 8.07 -33.10
CA LEU A 1095 -0.24 7.86 -31.82
C LEU A 1095 -1.07 6.96 -30.89
N HIS A 1096 -0.51 5.82 -30.49
CA HIS A 1096 -1.15 4.84 -29.60
C HIS A 1096 -0.37 4.77 -28.28
N PRO A 1097 -0.93 5.21 -27.13
CA PRO A 1097 -0.20 5.21 -25.86
C PRO A 1097 0.08 3.81 -25.34
N ILE A 1098 1.22 3.63 -24.68
CA ILE A 1098 1.72 2.36 -24.12
C ILE A 1098 1.84 2.48 -22.59
N GLU A 1099 1.37 1.49 -21.84
CA GLU A 1099 1.68 1.38 -20.40
C GLU A 1099 3.17 1.05 -20.21
N PHE A 1100 3.89 1.90 -19.47
CA PHE A 1100 5.33 1.76 -19.21
C PHE A 1100 5.64 1.90 -17.71
N THR A 1101 6.76 1.32 -17.28
CA THR A 1101 7.33 1.53 -15.94
C THR A 1101 8.57 2.42 -16.07
N GLN A 1102 8.65 3.52 -15.32
CA GLN A 1102 9.90 4.28 -15.14
C GLN A 1102 10.51 3.98 -13.76
N LYS A 1103 11.74 3.47 -13.73
CA LYS A 1103 12.50 3.18 -12.50
C LYS A 1103 14.01 3.21 -12.81
N ASP A 1104 14.84 3.65 -11.86
CA ASP A 1104 16.32 3.58 -11.93
C ASP A 1104 16.92 4.12 -13.27
N GLY A 1105 16.42 5.25 -13.76
CA GLY A 1105 16.87 5.85 -15.03
C GLY A 1105 16.45 5.07 -16.29
N LYS A 1106 15.50 4.13 -16.18
CA LYS A 1106 15.02 3.28 -17.28
C LYS A 1106 13.51 3.38 -17.44
N VAL A 1107 13.07 3.40 -18.69
CA VAL A 1107 11.68 3.33 -19.14
C VAL A 1107 11.48 1.99 -19.83
N ILE A 1108 10.62 1.16 -19.28
CA ILE A 1108 10.48 -0.26 -19.63
C ILE A 1108 9.03 -0.55 -20.00
N PHE A 1109 8.81 -1.17 -21.16
CA PHE A 1109 7.49 -1.64 -21.59
C PHE A 1109 7.59 -2.93 -22.41
N GLU A 1110 6.48 -3.66 -22.52
CA GLU A 1110 6.39 -4.84 -23.40
C GLU A 1110 5.77 -4.48 -24.75
N THR A 1111 6.22 -5.10 -25.85
CA THR A 1111 5.57 -4.96 -27.15
C THR A 1111 5.74 -6.20 -28.03
N ASN A 1112 4.79 -6.42 -28.94
CA ASN A 1112 4.82 -7.43 -30.00
C ASN A 1112 4.56 -6.80 -31.39
N HIS A 1113 4.75 -5.48 -31.48
CA HIS A 1113 4.75 -4.69 -32.71
C HIS A 1113 6.12 -4.02 -32.82
N PHE A 1114 6.52 -3.59 -34.01
CA PHE A 1114 7.86 -3.03 -34.26
C PHE A 1114 7.76 -1.97 -35.36
N SER A 1115 7.97 -0.71 -34.95
CA SER A 1115 7.83 0.52 -35.72
C SER A 1115 8.54 1.64 -34.92
N ILE A 1116 8.13 2.89 -35.12
CA ILE A 1116 8.56 4.05 -34.34
C ILE A 1116 7.90 4.06 -32.95
N TYR A 1117 8.72 4.25 -31.92
CA TYR A 1117 8.29 4.49 -30.53
C TYR A 1117 8.70 5.90 -30.11
N ALA A 1118 7.74 6.73 -29.71
CA ALA A 1118 7.97 8.10 -29.25
C ALA A 1118 7.77 8.21 -27.74
N MET A 1119 8.66 8.92 -27.06
CA MET A 1119 8.60 9.22 -25.62
C MET A 1119 8.56 10.74 -25.45
N THR A 1120 7.56 11.26 -24.73
CA THR A 1120 7.53 12.67 -24.34
C THR A 1120 8.06 12.84 -22.92
N PHE A 1121 8.86 13.88 -22.70
CA PHE A 1121 9.46 14.18 -21.40
C PHE A 1121 8.74 15.35 -20.74
N ARG A 1122 8.58 15.27 -19.41
CA ARG A 1122 8.05 16.38 -18.62
C ARG A 1122 8.99 17.59 -18.76
N LEU A 1123 8.43 18.74 -19.08
CA LEU A 1123 9.18 20.00 -19.11
C LEU A 1123 9.69 20.34 -17.70
N SER A 1124 11.01 20.43 -17.53
CA SER A 1124 11.62 21.08 -16.37
C SER A 1124 11.32 22.59 -16.41
N VAL A 1125 11.12 23.18 -15.24
CA VAL A 1125 10.79 24.62 -15.11
C VAL A 1125 11.94 25.50 -15.63
N ASP A 1126 13.17 24.97 -15.63
CA ASP A 1126 14.40 25.64 -16.06
C ASP A 1126 14.52 25.85 -17.59
N ASN A 1127 13.70 25.16 -18.40
CA ASN A 1127 13.77 25.21 -19.87
C ASN A 1127 12.78 26.22 -20.51
N LEU A 1128 12.27 27.20 -19.75
CA LEU A 1128 11.48 28.31 -20.29
C LEU A 1128 12.37 29.39 -20.91
N ALA A 1129 12.69 29.24 -22.20
CA ALA A 1129 13.29 30.31 -23.00
C ALA A 1129 12.34 31.52 -23.11
N LEU A 1130 12.68 32.62 -22.43
CA LEU A 1130 11.92 33.87 -22.41
C LEU A 1130 12.20 34.73 -23.66
N ASP A 1131 11.58 34.36 -24.79
CA ASP A 1131 11.51 35.26 -25.95
C ASP A 1131 10.61 36.46 -25.64
N ASN A 1132 11.18 37.67 -25.70
CA ASN A 1132 10.51 38.94 -25.37
C ASN A 1132 9.46 39.35 -26.43
N PRO A 1133 8.16 39.48 -26.08
CA PRO A 1133 7.15 40.03 -26.99
C PRO A 1133 6.99 41.55 -26.80
N THR A 1134 7.77 42.33 -27.55
CA THR A 1134 7.72 43.79 -27.48
C THR A 1134 6.50 44.38 -28.18
N LYS A 1135 5.58 44.96 -27.38
CA LYS A 1135 4.53 45.95 -27.74
C LYS A 1135 3.31 45.54 -28.60
N ASP A 1136 2.17 46.04 -28.10
CA ASP A 1136 1.02 46.59 -28.82
C ASP A 1136 0.21 45.71 -29.80
N LYS A 1137 -0.90 45.15 -29.27
CA LYS A 1137 -2.24 45.67 -29.61
C LYS A 1137 -3.32 45.34 -28.56
N LYS A 1138 -4.38 46.16 -28.55
CA LYS A 1138 -5.54 46.12 -27.64
C LYS A 1138 -6.75 45.49 -28.35
N GLU A 1139 -7.70 44.99 -27.54
CA GLU A 1139 -9.16 44.91 -27.82
C GLU A 1139 -9.58 44.02 -29.02
N GLU A 1140 -10.59 43.14 -28.97
CA GLU A 1140 -11.85 43.11 -28.19
C GLU A 1140 -12.24 41.68 -27.73
N GLU A 1141 -13.34 41.56 -26.98
CA GLU A 1141 -14.03 40.28 -26.73
C GLU A 1141 -14.69 39.73 -28.00
N ILE A 1142 -14.80 38.40 -28.13
CA ILE A 1142 -15.98 37.68 -28.68
C ILE A 1142 -15.80 36.17 -28.47
N SER A 1143 -16.84 35.49 -27.98
CA SER A 1143 -16.95 34.03 -27.99
C SER A 1143 -17.75 33.59 -29.20
N PRO A 1144 -17.32 32.57 -29.95
CA PRO A 1144 -18.21 31.42 -30.11
C PRO A 1144 -17.53 30.04 -30.28
N SER A 1145 -18.30 29.01 -29.95
CA SER A 1145 -18.23 27.66 -30.54
C SER A 1145 -19.53 27.37 -31.30
N PRO A 1146 -19.63 26.32 -32.13
CA PRO A 1146 -18.66 25.78 -33.08
C PRO A 1146 -19.29 25.60 -34.49
N LYS A 1147 -18.48 25.22 -35.51
CA LYS A 1147 -18.81 24.65 -36.86
C LYS A 1147 -17.59 24.89 -37.79
N LEU A 1148 -17.31 24.16 -38.88
CA LEU A 1148 -17.88 22.95 -39.52
C LEU A 1148 -16.80 22.39 -40.47
N LEU A 1149 -16.76 21.08 -40.73
CA LEU A 1149 -16.89 20.57 -42.11
C LEU A 1149 -17.07 19.04 -42.12
N SER A 1150 -17.96 18.57 -42.99
CA SER A 1150 -17.96 17.20 -43.53
C SER A 1150 -18.41 17.26 -44.98
N THR A 1151 -18.01 16.28 -45.80
CA THR A 1151 -18.42 16.16 -47.20
C THR A 1151 -18.87 14.73 -47.51
N ASN A 1152 -19.82 14.62 -48.44
CA ASN A 1152 -20.62 13.41 -48.67
C ASN A 1152 -19.98 12.47 -49.70
N GLN A 1153 -20.38 11.19 -49.69
CA GLN A 1153 -21.31 10.63 -50.70
C GLN A 1153 -21.62 9.13 -50.49
N HIS A 1154 -22.89 8.77 -50.22
CA HIS A 1154 -23.76 8.11 -51.23
C HIS A 1154 -25.23 7.93 -50.76
N SER A 1155 -26.13 7.82 -51.74
CA SER A 1155 -27.53 7.29 -51.76
C SER A 1155 -27.94 6.28 -50.66
N GLU A 1156 -29.19 6.11 -50.18
CA GLU A 1156 -30.56 6.67 -50.37
C GLU A 1156 -31.54 5.94 -49.37
N SER A 1157 -32.84 6.23 -49.12
CA SER A 1157 -33.77 7.37 -49.31
C SER A 1157 -35.08 7.16 -48.47
N ASN A 1158 -36.05 8.12 -48.53
CA ASN A 1158 -37.48 8.05 -48.13
C ASN A 1158 -37.95 8.00 -46.64
N GLN A 1159 -38.41 9.17 -46.13
CA GLN A 1159 -39.78 9.54 -45.63
C GLN A 1159 -40.62 8.57 -44.73
N SER A 1160 -41.51 8.99 -43.78
CA SER A 1160 -42.26 10.27 -43.62
C SER A 1160 -42.77 10.64 -42.18
N GLU A 1161 -42.60 11.91 -41.79
CA GLU A 1161 -43.55 12.90 -41.17
C GLU A 1161 -44.33 12.81 -39.80
N ASN A 1162 -44.52 14.02 -39.21
CA ASN A 1162 -45.61 14.55 -38.31
C ASN A 1162 -45.68 14.12 -36.81
N LYS A 1163 -46.10 14.92 -35.79
CA LYS A 1163 -46.45 16.36 -35.49
C LYS A 1163 -46.45 16.50 -33.92
N VAL A 1164 -46.04 17.54 -33.17
CA VAL A 1164 -46.05 19.04 -33.15
C VAL A 1164 -47.20 19.72 -32.34
N SER A 1165 -46.85 20.24 -31.14
CA SER A 1165 -47.42 21.38 -30.36
C SER A 1165 -46.49 21.66 -29.12
N ASN A 1166 -46.31 22.80 -28.42
CA ASN A 1166 -46.85 24.20 -28.35
C ASN A 1166 -48.04 24.49 -27.39
N ASN A 1167 -48.06 25.55 -26.53
CA ASN A 1167 -47.01 26.39 -25.88
C ASN A 1167 -47.59 27.37 -24.78
N GLU A 1168 -46.72 28.04 -23.98
CA GLU A 1168 -46.88 29.41 -23.34
C GLU A 1168 -47.87 29.62 -22.13
N GLN A 1169 -47.76 30.58 -21.16
CA GLN A 1169 -46.77 31.65 -20.80
C GLN A 1169 -46.95 32.31 -19.37
N THR A 1170 -45.86 32.88 -18.79
CA THR A 1170 -45.75 34.06 -17.83
C THR A 1170 -46.39 34.02 -16.39
N ILE A 1171 -45.94 34.74 -15.32
CA ILE A 1171 -44.84 35.73 -15.02
C ILE A 1171 -44.42 35.69 -13.51
N LEU A 1172 -43.27 36.27 -13.13
CA LEU A 1172 -42.63 36.26 -11.77
C LEU A 1172 -42.89 37.54 -10.89
N PRO A 1173 -42.45 37.55 -9.60
CA PRO A 1173 -41.22 38.30 -9.24
C PRO A 1173 -40.32 37.65 -8.14
N ASN A 1174 -39.16 38.28 -7.87
CA ASN A 1174 -38.02 37.78 -7.06
C ASN A 1174 -38.27 37.55 -5.55
N THR A 1175 -37.72 36.44 -5.04
CA THR A 1175 -36.71 36.41 -3.95
C THR A 1175 -35.62 35.39 -4.32
N GLY A 1176 -34.41 35.53 -3.77
CA GLY A 1176 -33.28 34.65 -4.11
C GLY A 1176 -32.86 33.75 -2.96
N GLU A 1177 -32.71 32.45 -3.25
CA GLU A 1177 -31.84 31.53 -2.52
C GLU A 1177 -31.43 30.39 -3.47
N SER A 1178 -30.25 29.82 -3.25
CA SER A 1178 -29.72 28.72 -4.05
C SER A 1178 -30.10 27.39 -3.42
N ASP A 1179 -30.64 26.43 -4.17
CA ASP A 1179 -30.60 25.05 -3.71
C ASP A 1179 -30.62 24.01 -4.85
N SER A 1180 -29.73 23.02 -4.74
CA SER A 1180 -29.71 21.84 -5.62
C SER A 1180 -30.38 20.69 -4.89
N SER A 1181 -31.67 20.48 -5.17
CA SER A 1181 -32.55 19.58 -4.41
C SER A 1181 -32.30 18.09 -4.65
N LEU A 1182 -31.16 17.60 -4.16
CA LEU A 1182 -31.00 16.20 -3.79
C LEU A 1182 -31.79 15.93 -2.50
N THR A 1183 -32.29 14.70 -2.34
CA THR A 1183 -32.85 14.11 -1.09
C THR A 1183 -34.35 14.29 -0.82
N ILE A 1184 -35.07 13.16 -0.85
CA ILE A 1184 -36.07 12.78 0.17
C ILE A 1184 -35.88 11.28 0.46
N LEU A 1185 -35.87 10.76 1.69
CA LEU A 1185 -35.29 11.23 2.96
C LEU A 1185 -35.12 9.98 3.87
N PHE A 1186 -34.11 9.95 4.75
CA PHE A 1186 -34.01 8.92 5.81
C PHE A 1186 -34.95 9.20 6.99
N GLY A 1187 -35.37 8.14 7.69
CA GLY A 1187 -35.95 8.21 9.04
C GLY A 1187 -35.94 6.82 9.68
N PHE A 1188 -35.74 6.63 10.99
CA PHE A 1188 -35.54 7.59 12.09
C PHE A 1188 -34.56 7.03 13.13
N VAL A 1189 -33.67 7.87 13.66
CA VAL A 1189 -33.11 7.75 15.02
C VAL A 1189 -33.08 9.17 15.60
N GLY A 1190 -33.76 9.42 16.72
CA GLY A 1190 -33.97 10.81 17.16
C GLY A 1190 -34.70 11.05 18.48
N VAL A 1191 -34.64 10.11 19.44
CA VAL A 1191 -35.13 10.36 20.81
C VAL A 1191 -34.11 9.84 21.82
N PHE A 1192 -33.28 10.75 22.37
CA PHE A 1192 -32.79 10.79 23.77
C PHE A 1192 -31.61 11.77 23.89
N LEU A 1193 -31.87 13.01 24.33
CA LEU A 1193 -31.19 13.63 25.49
C LEU A 1193 -31.85 14.97 25.87
N GLY A 1194 -32.97 14.90 26.59
CA GLY A 1194 -33.62 16.06 27.21
C GLY A 1194 -33.31 16.14 28.70
N ALA A 1195 -32.42 17.08 29.06
CA ALA A 1195 -32.12 17.59 30.41
C ALA A 1195 -32.50 16.74 31.66
N MET A 1196 -31.48 16.27 32.39
CA MET A 1196 -31.61 16.22 33.85
C MET A 1196 -31.65 17.65 34.42
N ILE A 1197 -32.69 17.97 35.21
CA ILE A 1197 -32.69 18.74 36.48
C ILE A 1197 -34.12 19.24 36.74
N SER A 1198 -34.87 18.56 37.62
CA SER A 1198 -35.81 19.16 38.60
C SER A 1198 -36.60 18.11 39.43
N TYR A 1199 -36.03 17.76 40.58
CA TYR A 1199 -36.68 17.72 41.91
C TYR A 1199 -38.09 17.10 42.18
N LYS A 1200 -38.16 16.39 43.32
CA LYS A 1200 -39.32 16.07 44.21
C LYS A 1200 -40.21 14.81 43.98
N ARG A 1201 -39.91 13.82 44.84
CA ARG A 1201 -40.78 13.19 45.86
C ARG A 1201 -41.90 12.19 45.48
N LYS A 1202 -41.70 10.99 46.06
CA LYS A 1202 -42.60 10.21 46.96
C LYS A 1202 -43.54 9.14 46.37
N ASP A 1203 -43.33 7.93 46.92
CA ASP A 1203 -44.30 6.99 47.49
C ASP A 1203 -45.48 6.48 46.63
N SER A 1204 -45.30 5.30 46.00
CA SER A 1204 -46.07 4.09 46.36
C SER A 1204 -45.26 2.82 46.06
#